data_AF-A0A1S3DPY0-F1
#
_entry.id   AF-A0A1S3DPY0-F1
#
_cell.length_a   1.000
_cell.length_b   1.000
_cell.length_c   1.000
_cell.angle_alpha   90.00
_cell.angle_beta   90.00
_cell.angle_gamma   90.00
#
_symmetry.space_group_name_H-M   'P 1'
#
loop_
_entity.id
_entity.type
_entity.pdbx_description
1 polymer ?
#
loop_
_entity_poly.entity_id
_entity_poly.type
_entity_poly.pdbx_seq_one_letter_code
_entity_poly.pdbx_strand_id
1 'polypeptide(L)'
;MLASDSVHSIVLQLLDVLILGFGERNEAIRLKCAECVGELGAVDPSHRPNKIIKSDLLKGTLLDIKSPEFVVQALTILCSGFQAARHSRTIDAFALAIQNMLSVYNVTPQASLWQRFPEHTQEVMKPLTTSRYTMDMNVPEPNVPHPIFGSVKGNTHEQWTYSWITRLIGFIGDESAKNIFTHCKGSMRNDPTTLQFFLPYMLLHAIISSDQNIPMIHEEIQAVMNGANNLAPGVTSSYRQIHAEQSEHPALCSTSSDSILCMKTVFSLIDYLYKWLRDNAIIKNKTEVLSKQCATLAGFLNAMDQLSLARQALQCKEYSRALLCLEQHMKQSSETSQAELPLFGEIYAHLNDTDALQGIVSLHEGEPTPEEMILVHEATGQHQDAAACYDKLAQKSGHNPFCRRTVQCYLAINQPFTALQIARGFTASDTCSESLLSEESEAMLNLMNFDALENLLGNSEAGNIKNWGVGIGKATLHLRDRNLDLVKQEVSELRRLLTDSLFTSTGYREGYEYIVKLHMLSEFEKLATLTIESVSRDVLTPSQLSSEFSDLISNFDQRLMLMQPQGRVIEPVLCLRRVSLTVAQQLFADKACLSDLFNQAIGNCWLKSIEIARKASNFQQAYSNILAVDEKFRPKKLFIEKARLLWDKMEQVRALDTLTKGLDMHFPDMEQVKTACMEDRRTCAEAKLLVATYNDEMVNVDMDLNLKNYRYAVLIWNRWEKSIVYLAQYQDRLLNAMEQNEFYTNHLEFFSQTVMYFGKSLSYGTEYIYQSMPRMISLWLDFGAQLSKDAKTGGQRPGLFIAERTETLAKV
;
A
#
# COMPACT_ATOMS: atom_id res chain seq x y z
N MET A 1 -22.39 7.27 -3.84
CA MET A 1 -21.50 8.41 -3.55
C MET A 1 -20.01 8.06 -3.67
N LEU A 2 -19.63 7.02 -4.41
CA LEU A 2 -18.24 6.71 -4.72
C LEU A 2 -18.24 6.19 -6.15
N ALA A 3 -18.09 7.10 -7.11
CA ALA A 3 -17.70 6.73 -8.47
C ALA A 3 -16.19 6.44 -8.42
N SER A 4 -15.76 5.40 -9.12
CA SER A 4 -14.42 4.78 -9.09
C SER A 4 -13.23 5.73 -9.19
N ASP A 5 -13.44 6.97 -9.64
CA ASP A 5 -12.34 7.85 -10.03
C ASP A 5 -12.04 8.95 -9.00
N SER A 6 -12.86 9.14 -7.95
CA SER A 6 -12.58 10.14 -6.92
C SER A 6 -13.08 9.77 -5.52
N VAL A 7 -12.14 9.61 -4.58
CA VAL A 7 -12.43 9.52 -3.15
C VAL A 7 -12.67 10.92 -2.60
N HIS A 8 -13.71 11.09 -1.78
CA HIS A 8 -14.06 12.39 -1.19
C HIS A 8 -12.91 12.94 -0.32
N SER A 9 -12.64 14.24 -0.40
CA SER A 9 -11.50 14.89 0.30
C SER A 9 -11.47 14.66 1.81
N ILE A 10 -12.65 14.61 2.44
CA ILE A 10 -12.82 14.29 3.87
C ILE A 10 -12.23 12.93 4.24
N VAL A 11 -12.41 11.91 3.39
CA VAL A 11 -11.88 10.57 3.65
C VAL A 11 -10.35 10.59 3.64
N LEU A 12 -9.75 11.32 2.70
CA LEU A 12 -8.29 11.49 2.65
C LEU A 12 -7.75 12.29 3.85
N GLN A 13 -8.48 13.31 4.31
CA GLN A 13 -8.12 14.08 5.51
C GLN A 13 -8.21 13.21 6.78
N LEU A 14 -9.27 12.40 6.90
CA LEU A 14 -9.42 11.47 8.01
C LEU A 14 -8.28 10.44 8.02
N LEU A 15 -7.94 9.90 6.85
CA LEU A 15 -6.82 8.97 6.70
C LEU A 15 -5.49 9.60 7.14
N ASP A 16 -5.22 10.85 6.75
CA ASP A 16 -4.02 11.58 7.17
C ASP A 16 -3.94 11.72 8.71
N VAL A 17 -5.07 12.04 9.37
CA VAL A 17 -5.14 12.13 10.84
C VAL A 17 -4.92 10.76 11.50
N LEU A 18 -5.52 9.70 10.97
CA LEU A 18 -5.38 8.35 11.50
C LEU A 18 -3.95 7.82 11.35
N ILE A 19 -3.27 8.14 10.24
CA ILE A 19 -1.86 7.80 10.04
C ILE A 19 -0.97 8.51 11.07
N LEU A 20 -1.21 9.79 11.35
CA LEU A 20 -0.49 10.52 12.39
C LEU A 20 -0.72 9.89 13.78
N GLY A 21 -1.95 9.41 14.05
CA GLY A 21 -2.29 8.72 15.28
C GLY A 21 -1.51 7.42 15.52
N PHE A 22 -1.07 6.72 14.46
CA PHE A 22 -0.20 5.56 14.61
C PHE A 22 1.19 5.91 15.14
N GLY A 23 1.66 7.15 14.97
CA GLY A 23 2.94 7.62 15.49
C GLY A 23 2.93 7.99 16.97
N GLU A 24 1.78 7.94 17.65
CA GLU A 24 1.68 8.30 19.06
C GLU A 24 2.24 7.22 20.00
N ARG A 25 2.86 7.64 21.10
CA ARG A 25 3.41 6.73 22.12
C ARG A 25 2.32 5.95 22.87
N ASN A 26 1.10 6.46 22.94
CA ASN A 26 0.00 5.82 23.66
C ASN A 26 -0.61 4.66 22.85
N GLU A 27 -0.43 3.43 23.34
CA GLU A 27 -0.95 2.22 22.70
C GLU A 27 -2.47 2.23 22.55
N ALA A 28 -3.21 2.75 23.53
CA ALA A 28 -4.67 2.78 23.47
C ALA A 28 -5.19 3.65 22.31
N ILE A 29 -4.48 4.74 22.00
CA ILE A 29 -4.81 5.62 20.87
C ILE A 29 -4.50 4.91 19.55
N ARG A 30 -3.32 4.27 19.45
CA ARG A 30 -2.95 3.48 18.26
C ARG A 30 -3.97 2.37 17.97
N LEU A 31 -4.45 1.66 18.99
CA LEU A 31 -5.46 0.62 18.85
C LEU A 31 -6.80 1.18 18.32
N LYS A 32 -7.26 2.33 18.84
CA LYS A 32 -8.48 2.98 18.34
C LYS A 32 -8.32 3.54 16.93
N CYS A 33 -7.14 4.05 16.58
CA CYS A 33 -6.81 4.41 15.21
C CYS A 33 -6.87 3.19 14.28
N ALA A 34 -6.34 2.02 14.71
CA ALA A 34 -6.41 0.78 13.95
C ALA A 34 -7.84 0.28 13.75
N GLU A 35 -8.70 0.37 14.76
CA GLU A 35 -10.14 0.09 14.60
C GLU A 35 -10.76 1.01 13.55
N CYS A 36 -10.52 2.32 13.63
CA CYS A 36 -11.07 3.29 12.67
C CYS A 36 -10.57 3.07 11.23
N VAL A 37 -9.29 2.75 11.05
CA VAL A 37 -8.72 2.43 9.73
C VAL A 37 -9.27 1.10 9.21
N GLY A 38 -9.40 0.11 10.08
CA GLY A 38 -10.06 -1.15 9.77
C GLY A 38 -11.48 -0.91 9.27
N GLU A 39 -12.27 -0.09 9.95
CA GLU A 39 -13.64 0.27 9.54
C GLU A 39 -13.69 1.02 8.21
N LEU A 40 -12.80 1.99 8.00
CA LEU A 40 -12.68 2.73 6.74
C LEU A 40 -12.36 1.80 5.57
N GLY A 41 -11.52 0.78 5.82
CA GLY A 41 -11.01 -0.15 4.81
C GLY A 41 -9.70 0.32 4.16
N ALA A 42 -9.06 -0.60 3.44
CA ALA A 42 -7.81 -0.34 2.76
C ALA A 42 -8.05 0.48 1.49
N VAL A 43 -7.98 1.81 1.60
CA VAL A 43 -8.13 2.72 0.44
C VAL A 43 -6.86 2.66 -0.41
N ASP A 44 -7.00 2.57 -1.74
CA ASP A 44 -5.89 2.54 -2.69
C ASP A 44 -4.93 3.74 -2.46
N PRO A 45 -3.63 3.48 -2.21
CA PRO A 45 -2.64 4.54 -2.05
C PRO A 45 -2.51 5.49 -3.26
N SER A 46 -3.00 5.11 -4.44
CA SER A 46 -3.01 5.96 -5.65
C SER A 46 -3.91 7.19 -5.51
N HIS A 47 -5.00 7.09 -4.74
CA HIS A 47 -5.94 8.19 -4.52
C HIS A 47 -5.39 9.27 -3.58
N ARG A 48 -4.35 8.96 -2.80
CA ARG A 48 -3.68 9.94 -1.97
C ARG A 48 -2.73 10.74 -2.86
N PRO A 49 -3.00 12.04 -3.14
CA PRO A 49 -2.00 12.85 -3.81
C PRO A 49 -0.75 12.81 -2.96
N ASN A 50 0.42 12.63 -3.59
CA ASN A 50 1.69 12.84 -2.91
C ASN A 50 1.69 14.29 -2.42
N LYS A 51 1.23 14.50 -1.18
CA LYS A 51 1.64 15.62 -0.37
C LYS A 51 3.12 15.35 -0.13
N ILE A 52 3.93 15.64 -1.15
CA ILE A 52 5.27 16.15 -0.94
C ILE A 52 4.98 17.19 0.10
N ILE A 53 5.42 16.95 1.33
CA ILE A 53 5.52 18.00 2.32
C ILE A 53 6.56 18.93 1.69
N LYS A 54 6.12 19.73 0.72
CA LYS A 54 6.57 21.10 0.61
C LYS A 54 6.25 21.56 2.00
N SER A 55 7.26 21.51 2.85
CA SER A 55 7.28 22.28 4.06
C SER A 55 7.11 23.71 3.57
N ASP A 56 5.87 24.10 3.29
CA ASP A 56 5.50 25.50 3.09
C ASP A 56 5.81 26.26 4.39
N LEU A 57 5.98 25.53 5.50
CA LEU A 57 6.57 25.95 6.77
C LEU A 57 8.10 26.15 6.77
N LEU A 58 8.83 25.74 5.72
CA LEU A 58 10.26 25.98 5.59
C LEU A 58 10.63 26.61 4.23
N LYS A 59 9.72 27.39 3.63
CA LYS A 59 10.04 28.26 2.49
C LYS A 59 10.75 29.51 3.01
N GLY A 60 12.07 29.48 2.91
CA GLY A 60 12.95 30.64 3.01
C GLY A 60 13.24 31.11 4.43
N THR A 61 14.51 31.43 4.70
CA THR A 61 15.00 32.17 5.89
C THR A 61 15.17 31.42 7.23
N LEU A 62 15.23 30.08 7.25
CA LEU A 62 15.35 29.31 8.50
C LEU A 62 16.76 29.08 9.05
N LEU A 63 17.78 29.73 8.52
CA LEU A 63 19.15 29.27 8.72
C LEU A 63 20.01 30.23 9.55
N ASP A 64 19.39 31.27 10.13
CA ASP A 64 20.02 32.14 11.12
C ASP A 64 19.23 32.07 12.43
N ILE A 65 19.94 31.80 13.53
CA ILE A 65 19.42 31.87 14.91
C ILE A 65 18.76 33.24 15.16
N LYS A 66 19.24 34.30 14.50
CA LYS A 66 18.71 35.67 14.63
C LYS A 66 17.46 35.94 13.80
N SER A 67 16.99 34.99 12.98
CA SER A 67 15.80 35.18 12.16
C SER A 67 14.52 35.24 13.02
N PRO A 68 13.61 36.19 12.74
CA PRO A 68 12.37 36.29 13.50
C PRO A 68 11.48 35.05 13.34
N GLU A 69 11.57 34.33 12.22
CA GLU A 69 10.84 33.09 11.95
C GLU A 69 11.34 31.91 12.81
N PHE A 70 12.65 31.78 13.03
CA PHE A 70 13.22 30.78 13.94
C PHE A 70 12.70 30.96 15.36
N VAL A 71 12.68 32.20 15.86
CA VAL A 71 12.19 32.52 17.21
C VAL A 71 10.72 32.14 17.36
N VAL A 72 9.89 32.41 16.35
CA VAL A 72 8.46 32.06 16.39
C VAL A 72 8.27 30.53 16.43
N GLN A 73 8.99 29.78 15.61
CA GLN A 73 8.88 28.32 15.60
C GLN A 73 9.42 27.71 16.90
N ALA A 74 10.59 28.15 17.35
CA ALA A 74 11.23 27.66 18.57
C ALA A 74 10.32 27.86 19.79
N LEU A 75 9.75 29.06 19.96
CA LEU A 75 8.83 29.35 21.07
C LEU A 75 7.52 28.59 20.97
N THR A 76 6.96 28.40 19.77
CA THR A 76 5.73 27.62 19.58
C THR A 76 5.94 26.16 19.97
N ILE A 77 7.06 25.56 19.55
CA ILE A 77 7.43 24.19 19.90
C ILE A 77 7.66 24.06 21.41
N LEU A 78 8.45 24.96 22.00
CA LEU A 78 8.68 24.95 23.45
C LEU A 78 7.39 25.13 24.26
N CYS A 79 6.46 25.99 23.84
CA CYS A 79 5.17 26.15 24.49
C CYS A 79 4.28 24.91 24.35
N SER A 80 4.29 24.25 23.20
CA SER A 80 3.58 22.96 23.05
C SER A 80 4.17 21.87 23.93
N GLY A 81 5.50 21.79 24.02
CA GLY A 81 6.22 20.89 24.93
C GLY A 81 5.94 21.19 26.40
N PHE A 82 5.87 22.47 26.77
CA PHE A 82 5.49 22.92 28.11
C PHE A 82 4.08 22.46 28.50
N GLN A 83 3.11 22.58 27.58
CA GLN A 83 1.73 22.11 27.82
C GLN A 83 1.62 20.57 27.86
N ALA A 84 2.43 19.87 27.09
CA ALA A 84 2.44 18.40 27.04
C ALA A 84 3.19 17.75 28.21
N ALA A 85 4.06 18.50 28.91
CA ALA A 85 4.90 17.99 29.98
C ALA A 85 4.10 17.56 31.22
N ARG A 86 4.33 16.32 31.68
CA ARG A 86 3.66 15.76 32.87
C ARG A 86 4.47 15.89 34.16
N HIS A 87 5.79 15.98 34.06
CA HIS A 87 6.67 15.99 35.24
C HIS A 87 7.06 17.43 35.62
N SER A 88 7.05 17.75 36.92
CA SER A 88 7.42 19.10 37.41
C SER A 88 8.80 19.53 36.90
N ARG A 89 9.79 18.62 36.94
CA ARG A 89 11.16 18.92 36.48
C ARG A 89 11.26 19.26 34.98
N THR A 90 10.41 18.66 34.15
CA THR A 90 10.35 19.01 32.72
C THR A 90 9.68 20.35 32.49
N ILE A 91 8.60 20.63 33.25
CA ILE A 91 7.89 21.90 33.19
C ILE A 91 8.85 23.05 33.55
N ASP A 92 9.64 22.88 34.62
CA ASP A 92 10.65 23.87 35.04
C ASP A 92 11.75 24.07 33.99
N ALA A 93 12.19 22.99 33.32
CA ALA A 93 13.18 23.07 32.25
C ALA A 93 12.65 23.81 31.00
N PHE A 94 11.38 23.58 30.64
CA PHE A 94 10.71 24.31 29.56
C PHE A 94 10.49 25.78 29.91
N ALA A 95 10.06 26.07 31.14
CA ALA A 95 9.88 27.43 31.62
C ALA A 95 11.19 28.23 31.56
N LEU A 96 12.31 27.63 31.98
CA LEU A 96 13.64 28.22 31.86
C LEU A 96 14.04 28.50 30.40
N ALA A 97 13.80 27.54 29.50
CA ALA A 97 14.13 27.68 28.09
C ALA A 97 13.33 28.80 27.41
N ILE A 98 12.01 28.86 27.67
CA ILE A 98 11.13 29.92 27.17
C ILE A 98 11.56 31.27 27.72
N GLN A 99 11.80 31.38 29.03
CA GLN A 99 12.23 32.62 29.67
C GLN A 99 13.53 33.16 29.05
N ASN A 100 14.52 32.29 28.81
CA ASN A 100 15.78 32.69 28.21
C ASN A 100 15.64 33.10 26.73
N MET A 101 14.79 32.41 25.96
CA MET A 101 14.50 32.82 24.58
C MET A 101 13.82 34.20 24.55
N LEU A 102 12.86 34.46 25.45
CA LEU A 102 12.20 35.75 25.54
C LEU A 102 13.17 36.89 25.92
N SER A 103 14.14 36.62 26.83
CA SER A 103 15.14 37.60 27.24
C SER A 103 16.19 37.87 26.17
N VAL A 104 16.74 36.84 25.52
CA VAL A 104 17.79 36.97 24.49
C VAL A 104 17.28 37.73 23.26
N TYR A 105 16.02 37.51 22.86
CA TYR A 105 15.42 38.17 21.69
C TYR A 105 14.60 39.43 22.04
N ASN A 106 14.54 39.83 23.32
CA ASN A 106 13.74 40.96 23.80
C ASN A 106 12.28 40.94 23.32
N VAL A 107 11.64 39.76 23.34
CA VAL A 107 10.25 39.61 22.90
C VAL A 107 9.33 40.08 24.02
N THR A 108 8.97 41.36 23.98
CA THR A 108 7.98 41.97 24.89
C THR A 108 6.58 41.91 24.27
N PRO A 109 5.50 41.98 25.07
CA PRO A 109 4.12 41.99 24.56
C PRO A 109 3.79 43.16 23.60
N GLN A 110 4.67 44.15 23.50
CA GLN A 110 4.57 45.30 22.60
C GLN A 110 5.35 45.11 21.29
N ALA A 111 6.14 44.04 21.16
CA ALA A 111 6.96 43.78 19.98
C ALA A 111 6.11 43.28 18.80
N SER A 112 6.48 43.64 17.58
CA SER A 112 5.86 43.13 16.34
C SER A 112 5.95 41.60 16.23
N LEU A 113 6.97 41.00 16.83
CA LEU A 113 7.15 39.55 16.96
C LEU A 113 6.06 38.89 17.83
N TRP A 114 5.57 39.56 18.88
CA TRP A 114 4.56 38.99 19.79
C TRP A 114 3.21 38.76 19.08
N GLN A 115 2.87 39.65 18.13
CA GLN A 115 1.61 39.56 17.36
C GLN A 115 1.58 38.40 16.35
N ARG A 116 2.73 37.79 16.02
CA ARG A 116 2.80 36.62 15.12
C ARG A 116 2.41 35.30 15.81
N PHE A 117 2.33 35.28 17.14
CA PHE A 117 1.97 34.07 17.88
C PHE A 117 0.45 33.91 18.02
N PRO A 118 -0.08 32.68 18.00
CA PRO A 118 -1.48 32.41 18.37
C PRO A 118 -1.80 32.85 19.80
N GLU A 119 -3.05 33.24 20.06
CA GLU A 119 -3.50 33.73 21.38
C GLU A 119 -3.18 32.75 22.52
N HIS A 120 -3.43 31.44 22.33
CA HIS A 120 -3.12 30.42 23.34
C HIS A 120 -1.63 30.38 23.72
N THR A 121 -0.73 30.61 22.76
CA THR A 121 0.72 30.60 23.01
C THR A 121 1.15 31.88 23.74
N GLN A 122 0.53 33.02 23.42
CA GLN A 122 0.76 34.28 24.13
C GLN A 122 0.35 34.19 25.60
N GLU A 123 -0.78 33.53 25.91
CA GLU A 123 -1.24 33.33 27.29
C GLU A 123 -0.24 32.52 28.12
N VAL A 124 0.38 31.49 27.54
CA VAL A 124 1.41 30.66 28.19
C VAL A 124 2.70 31.46 28.43
N MET A 125 3.12 32.28 27.45
CA MET A 125 4.36 33.04 27.54
C MET A 125 4.27 34.23 28.50
N LYS A 126 3.10 34.86 28.63
CA LYS A 126 2.90 36.08 29.43
C LYS A 126 3.44 35.97 30.88
N PRO A 127 3.13 34.95 31.69
CA PRO A 127 3.70 34.82 33.03
C PRO A 127 5.23 34.63 33.02
N LEU A 128 5.76 33.92 32.01
CA LEU A 128 7.18 33.59 31.88
C LEU A 128 8.07 34.81 31.52
N THR A 129 7.48 35.92 31.09
CA THR A 129 8.21 37.19 30.91
C THR A 129 8.65 37.83 32.24
N THR A 130 7.97 37.48 33.34
CA THR A 130 8.22 38.04 34.69
C THR A 130 8.88 37.05 35.64
N SER A 131 8.93 35.77 35.27
CA SER A 131 9.52 34.70 36.08
C SER A 131 11.04 34.81 36.16
N ARG A 132 11.63 34.15 37.17
CA ARG A 132 13.09 34.13 37.41
C ARG A 132 13.60 32.70 37.63
N TYR A 133 13.32 31.81 36.68
CA TYR A 133 13.94 30.49 36.68
C TYR A 133 15.45 30.63 36.47
N THR A 134 16.24 29.91 37.27
CA THR A 134 17.71 29.85 37.20
C THR A 134 18.18 28.41 37.23
N MET A 135 19.29 28.12 36.56
CA MET A 135 19.93 26.79 36.56
C MET A 135 21.26 26.87 37.31
N ASP A 136 21.55 25.87 38.14
CA ASP A 136 22.88 25.71 38.74
C ASP A 136 23.88 25.35 37.64
N MET A 137 24.74 26.31 37.29
CA MET A 137 25.80 26.14 36.28
C MET A 137 27.04 25.39 36.81
N ASN A 138 27.06 25.06 38.11
CA ASN A 138 28.24 24.52 38.81
C ASN A 138 28.38 22.99 38.78
N VAL A 139 27.71 22.29 37.87
CA VAL A 139 27.93 20.85 37.71
C VAL A 139 29.15 20.65 36.81
N PRO A 140 30.27 20.06 37.30
CA PRO A 140 31.42 19.76 36.45
C PRO A 140 30.97 18.88 35.28
N GLU A 141 31.35 19.27 34.07
CA GLU A 141 31.05 18.47 32.88
C GLU A 141 31.64 17.06 33.10
N PRO A 142 30.80 16.02 33.12
CA PRO A 142 31.32 14.69 33.32
C PRO A 142 32.29 14.38 32.19
N ASN A 143 33.47 13.82 32.49
CA ASN A 143 34.40 13.35 31.47
C ASN A 143 33.69 12.28 30.63
N VAL A 144 33.16 12.67 29.46
CA VAL A 144 32.39 11.79 28.59
C VAL A 144 33.40 11.05 27.70
N PRO A 145 33.42 9.71 27.70
CA PRO A 145 34.29 8.95 26.80
C PRO A 145 33.97 9.27 25.33
N HIS A 146 34.99 9.23 24.48
CA HIS A 146 34.89 9.38 23.04
C HIS A 146 35.29 8.07 22.37
N PRO A 147 34.45 7.45 21.53
CA PRO A 147 33.07 7.83 21.15
C PRO A 147 32.04 7.62 22.28
N ILE A 148 30.95 8.40 22.23
CA ILE A 148 29.84 8.35 23.20
C ILE A 148 28.94 7.15 22.91
N PHE A 149 28.68 6.89 21.64
CA PHE A 149 27.97 5.71 21.16
C PHE A 149 28.76 4.43 21.52
N GLY A 150 28.11 3.48 22.19
CA GLY A 150 28.75 2.25 22.70
C GLY A 150 29.41 2.38 24.09
N SER A 151 29.37 3.57 24.72
CA SER A 151 29.82 3.77 26.10
C SER A 151 28.69 3.58 27.11
N VAL A 152 29.03 3.46 28.41
CA VAL A 152 28.07 3.35 29.54
C VAL A 152 27.02 4.48 29.57
N LYS A 153 27.30 5.62 28.91
CA LYS A 153 26.41 6.79 28.81
C LYS A 153 25.64 6.90 27.48
N GLY A 154 25.80 5.94 26.59
CA GLY A 154 25.16 5.88 25.28
C GLY A 154 24.21 4.69 25.10
N ASN A 155 23.82 4.00 26.18
CA ASN A 155 23.03 2.77 26.09
C ASN A 155 21.59 2.97 25.60
N THR A 156 21.04 4.17 25.73
CA THR A 156 19.70 4.53 25.24
C THR A 156 19.79 5.76 24.37
N HIS A 157 18.87 5.90 23.42
CA HIS A 157 18.79 7.07 22.55
C HIS A 157 18.75 8.39 23.34
N GLU A 158 17.97 8.46 24.43
CA GLU A 158 17.86 9.67 25.27
C GLU A 158 19.16 10.02 26.01
N GLN A 159 19.91 9.01 26.46
CA GLN A 159 21.18 9.22 27.16
C GLN A 159 22.31 9.59 26.21
N TRP A 160 22.35 8.95 25.03
CA TRP A 160 23.28 9.29 23.96
C TRP A 160 23.04 10.71 23.46
N THR A 161 21.80 11.06 23.09
CA THR A 161 21.45 12.40 22.60
C THR A 161 21.76 13.49 23.62
N TYR A 162 21.42 13.30 24.90
CA TYR A 162 21.74 14.29 25.94
C TYR A 162 23.26 14.47 26.13
N SER A 163 24.02 13.38 26.12
CA SER A 163 25.48 13.42 26.24
C SER A 163 26.12 14.08 25.02
N TRP A 164 25.58 13.82 23.83
CA TRP A 164 26.03 14.41 22.58
C TRP A 164 25.71 15.90 22.50
N ILE A 165 24.49 16.33 22.84
CA ILE A 165 24.08 17.74 22.96
C ILE A 165 25.03 18.49 23.90
N THR A 166 25.30 17.93 25.08
CA THR A 166 26.19 18.57 26.07
C THR A 166 27.58 18.80 25.50
N ARG A 167 28.10 17.82 24.75
CA ARG A 167 29.40 17.94 24.06
C ARG A 167 29.37 18.95 22.92
N LEU A 168 28.31 18.96 22.10
CA LEU A 168 28.14 19.92 21.00
C LEU A 168 28.10 21.37 21.52
N ILE A 169 27.47 21.64 22.67
CA ILE A 169 27.45 22.98 23.30
C ILE A 169 28.88 23.46 23.62
N GLY A 170 29.77 22.54 24.03
CA GLY A 170 31.18 22.84 24.29
C GLY A 170 31.94 23.31 23.05
N PHE A 171 31.51 22.88 21.86
CA PHE A 171 32.16 23.18 20.57
C PHE A 171 31.66 24.46 19.89
N ILE A 172 30.62 25.10 20.41
CA ILE A 172 30.04 26.32 19.82
C ILE A 172 30.88 27.53 20.22
N GLY A 173 31.36 28.29 19.22
CA GLY A 173 32.14 29.51 19.41
C GLY A 173 31.31 30.79 19.62
N ASP A 174 30.05 30.81 19.16
CA ASP A 174 29.15 31.96 19.35
C ASP A 174 28.52 31.94 20.75
N GLU A 175 28.87 32.95 21.56
CA GLU A 175 28.41 33.11 22.95
C GLU A 175 26.88 33.26 23.06
N SER A 176 26.24 33.90 22.09
CA SER A 176 24.78 34.08 22.07
C SER A 176 24.04 32.77 21.83
N ALA A 177 24.50 31.99 20.84
CA ALA A 177 23.98 30.67 20.53
C ALA A 177 24.25 29.67 21.66
N LYS A 178 25.46 29.71 22.24
CA LYS A 178 25.85 28.86 23.38
C LYS A 178 24.94 29.10 24.58
N ASN A 179 24.61 30.35 24.89
CA ASN A 179 23.67 30.67 25.97
C ASN A 179 22.27 30.09 25.68
N ILE A 180 21.73 30.27 24.47
CA ILE A 180 20.42 29.72 24.09
C ILE A 180 20.39 28.19 24.29
N PHE A 181 21.34 27.47 23.71
CA PHE A 181 21.33 26.00 23.75
C PHE A 181 21.61 25.44 25.15
N THR A 182 22.43 26.12 25.96
CA THR A 182 22.70 25.70 27.35
C THR A 182 21.43 25.71 28.20
N HIS A 183 20.58 26.72 28.03
CA HIS A 183 19.31 26.82 28.75
C HIS A 183 18.22 25.90 28.16
N CYS A 184 18.29 25.57 26.87
CA CYS A 184 17.37 24.63 26.22
C CYS A 184 17.72 23.15 26.49
N LYS A 185 18.92 22.82 26.98
CA LYS A 185 19.39 21.43 27.15
C LYS A 185 18.48 20.55 27.99
N GLY A 186 17.86 21.11 29.03
CA GLY A 186 16.96 20.38 29.92
C GLY A 186 15.65 19.99 29.26
N SER A 187 15.18 20.82 28.31
CA SER A 187 13.95 20.57 27.55
C SER A 187 14.15 19.46 26.52
N MET A 188 15.32 19.45 25.85
CA MET A 188 15.67 18.48 24.80
C MET A 188 15.84 17.03 25.31
N ARG A 189 16.04 16.83 26.62
CA ARG A 189 16.25 15.49 27.19
C ARG A 189 15.01 14.58 27.08
N ASN A 190 13.82 15.15 27.26
CA ASN A 190 12.60 14.38 27.46
C ASN A 190 11.58 14.55 26.33
N ASP A 191 11.73 15.55 25.46
CA ASP A 191 10.82 15.81 24.35
C ASP A 191 11.53 15.66 22.98
N PRO A 192 11.17 14.62 22.18
CA PRO A 192 11.80 14.37 20.89
C PRO A 192 11.52 15.47 19.86
N THR A 193 10.40 16.19 19.97
CA THR A 193 10.05 17.24 19.00
C THR A 193 11.00 18.44 19.12
N THR A 194 11.27 18.85 20.36
CA THR A 194 12.27 19.91 20.64
C THR A 194 13.67 19.46 20.25
N LEU A 195 14.03 18.20 20.51
CA LEU A 195 15.31 17.62 20.13
C LEU A 195 15.51 17.67 18.61
N GLN A 196 14.54 17.20 17.82
CA GLN A 196 14.60 17.21 16.36
C GLN A 196 14.69 18.63 15.79
N PHE A 197 14.09 19.62 16.46
CA PHE A 197 14.16 21.02 16.01
C PHE A 197 15.52 21.66 16.33
N PHE A 198 16.03 21.57 17.56
CA PHE A 198 17.23 22.32 17.98
C PHE A 198 18.55 21.63 17.63
N LEU A 199 18.61 20.30 17.65
CA LEU A 199 19.85 19.53 17.40
C LEU A 199 20.52 19.84 16.05
N PRO A 200 19.80 19.99 14.91
CA PRO A 200 20.41 20.36 13.64
C PRO A 200 21.10 21.72 13.66
N TYR A 201 20.55 22.72 14.36
CA TYR A 201 21.19 24.02 14.53
C TYR A 201 22.46 23.91 15.37
N MET A 202 22.43 23.13 16.44
CA MET A 202 23.60 22.93 17.30
C MET A 202 24.76 22.29 16.53
N LEU A 203 24.48 21.25 15.73
CA LEU A 203 25.48 20.59 14.90
C LEU A 203 26.06 21.56 13.87
N LEU A 204 25.21 22.32 13.18
CA LEU A 204 25.62 23.33 12.21
C LEU A 204 26.58 24.37 12.83
N HIS A 205 26.21 24.94 13.98
CA HIS A 205 27.03 25.95 14.66
C HIS A 205 28.33 25.36 15.22
N ALA A 206 28.34 24.09 15.64
CA ALA A 206 29.56 23.41 16.05
C ALA A 206 30.54 23.21 14.87
N ILE A 207 30.04 22.82 13.68
CA ILE A 207 30.87 22.63 12.48
C ILE A 207 31.41 23.97 11.95
N ILE A 208 30.60 25.03 11.98
CA ILE A 208 30.99 26.37 11.49
C ILE A 208 32.04 27.05 12.39
N SER A 209 32.07 26.73 13.68
CA SER A 209 32.89 27.47 14.66
C SER A 209 34.38 27.10 14.62
N SER A 210 34.75 25.84 14.40
CA SER A 210 36.17 25.43 14.39
C SER A 210 36.45 24.11 13.64
N ASP A 211 37.49 24.10 12.82
CA ASP A 211 37.91 22.92 12.03
C ASP A 211 38.47 21.78 12.90
N GLN A 212 38.96 22.08 14.11
CA GLN A 212 39.56 21.09 15.02
C GLN A 212 38.55 20.11 15.62
N ASN A 213 37.27 20.49 15.71
CA ASN A 213 36.21 19.68 16.31
C ASN A 213 35.54 18.74 15.30
N ILE A 214 35.74 18.98 14.00
CA ILE A 214 35.19 18.20 12.89
C ILE A 214 35.54 16.70 12.97
N PRO A 215 36.81 16.27 13.19
CA PRO A 215 37.13 14.84 13.24
C PRO A 215 36.42 14.12 14.38
N MET A 216 36.24 14.75 15.55
CA MET A 216 35.51 14.14 16.66
C MET A 216 34.02 13.98 16.35
N ILE A 217 33.40 14.94 15.68
CA ILE A 217 32.00 14.84 15.25
C ILE A 217 31.85 13.74 14.19
N HIS A 218 32.80 13.66 13.25
CA HIS A 218 32.84 12.64 12.21
C HIS A 218 32.99 11.23 12.79
N GLU A 219 33.91 11.03 13.74
CA GLU A 219 34.10 9.75 14.42
C GLU A 219 32.86 9.32 15.20
N GLU A 220 32.14 10.24 15.84
CA GLU A 220 30.89 9.92 16.54
C GLU A 220 29.79 9.46 15.56
N ILE A 221 29.64 10.18 14.45
CA ILE A 221 28.69 9.79 13.38
C ILE A 221 29.08 8.44 12.81
N GLN A 222 30.36 8.22 12.49
CA GLN A 222 30.85 6.93 12.02
C GLN A 222 30.68 5.83 13.06
N ALA A 223 30.81 6.10 14.35
CA ALA A 223 30.57 5.12 15.42
C ALA A 223 29.09 4.72 15.49
N VAL A 224 28.16 5.65 15.29
CA VAL A 224 26.71 5.35 15.18
C VAL A 224 26.44 4.51 13.93
N MET A 225 27.03 4.88 12.79
CA MET A 225 26.83 4.17 11.51
C MET A 225 27.50 2.78 11.49
N ASN A 226 28.67 2.62 12.10
CA ASN A 226 29.42 1.36 12.17
C ASN A 226 29.01 0.49 13.36
N GLY A 227 28.37 1.08 14.38
CA GLY A 227 27.81 0.35 15.51
C GLY A 227 26.84 -0.74 15.09
N ALA A 228 26.21 -0.60 13.92
CA ALA A 228 25.38 -1.59 13.28
C ALA A 228 26.14 -2.55 12.33
N ASN A 229 27.35 -2.22 11.87
CA ASN A 229 28.17 -3.13 11.04
C ASN A 229 28.88 -4.21 11.87
N ASN A 230 29.14 -3.98 13.16
CA ASN A 230 29.47 -5.06 14.08
C ASN A 230 28.28 -6.03 14.32
N LEU A 231 27.16 -5.82 13.62
CA LEU A 231 25.98 -6.68 13.59
C LEU A 231 25.69 -7.33 12.21
N ALA A 232 26.56 -7.30 11.18
CA ALA A 232 26.32 -8.08 9.95
C ALA A 232 27.58 -8.29 9.06
N PRO A 233 27.70 -9.33 8.19
CA PRO A 233 26.63 -10.18 7.63
C PRO A 233 26.94 -11.70 7.64
N GLY A 234 25.95 -12.51 7.98
CA GLY A 234 26.05 -13.96 7.88
C GLY A 234 24.72 -14.62 8.16
N VAL A 235 23.85 -14.63 7.14
CA VAL A 235 22.54 -15.30 7.12
C VAL A 235 21.48 -14.62 8.00
N THR A 236 20.38 -14.29 7.34
CA THR A 236 19.05 -14.11 7.91
C THR A 236 18.83 -14.96 9.17
N SER A 237 18.84 -14.35 10.35
CA SER A 237 18.00 -14.80 11.46
C SER A 237 17.83 -13.71 12.51
N SER A 238 16.56 -13.42 12.81
CA SER A 238 16.20 -13.13 14.19
C SER A 238 16.55 -14.36 15.03
N TYR A 239 16.92 -14.14 16.29
CA TYR A 239 17.05 -15.12 17.38
C TYR A 239 18.38 -15.87 17.53
N ARG A 240 19.22 -15.39 18.46
CA ARG A 240 19.88 -16.26 19.45
C ARG A 240 19.73 -15.66 20.84
N GLN A 241 18.90 -16.29 21.66
CA GLN A 241 19.09 -16.36 23.10
C GLN A 241 19.27 -17.82 23.47
N ILE A 242 19.95 -18.03 24.60
CA ILE A 242 20.26 -19.28 25.28
C ILE A 242 21.58 -19.91 24.80
N HIS A 243 22.69 -19.46 25.41
CA HIS A 243 23.43 -20.26 26.38
C HIS A 243 24.36 -19.35 27.17
N ALA A 244 24.09 -19.26 28.47
CA ALA A 244 24.99 -18.67 29.44
C ALA A 244 26.11 -19.68 29.75
N GLU A 245 27.36 -19.24 29.68
CA GLU A 245 28.43 -19.67 30.60
C GLU A 245 29.66 -18.75 30.44
N GLN A 246 29.82 -17.88 31.45
CA GLN A 246 31.07 -17.35 32.00
C GLN A 246 32.14 -16.81 31.01
N SER A 247 32.02 -15.54 30.64
CA SER A 247 33.19 -14.67 30.44
C SER A 247 32.81 -13.21 30.71
N GLU A 248 33.55 -12.56 31.62
CA GLU A 248 33.36 -11.18 32.06
C GLU A 248 33.80 -10.19 30.97
N HIS A 249 32.86 -9.76 30.11
CA HIS A 249 33.04 -8.58 29.26
C HIS A 249 31.84 -7.62 29.40
N PRO A 250 32.07 -6.30 29.46
CA PRO A 250 31.05 -5.32 29.84
C PRO A 250 29.97 -5.19 28.76
N ALA A 251 28.73 -5.15 29.21
CA ALA A 251 27.49 -5.23 28.45
C ALA A 251 27.42 -4.28 27.22
N LEU A 252 27.38 -4.88 26.03
CA LEU A 252 27.02 -4.22 24.78
C LEU A 252 25.53 -3.82 24.77
N CYS A 253 25.24 -2.69 24.12
CA CYS A 253 23.93 -2.05 23.97
C CYS A 253 22.74 -3.02 23.87
N SER A 254 21.87 -3.01 24.87
CA SER A 254 20.62 -3.73 24.88
C SER A 254 19.55 -2.93 24.11
N THR A 255 19.10 -3.49 22.98
CA THR A 255 17.92 -3.18 22.13
C THR A 255 18.25 -2.59 20.75
N SER A 256 17.85 -3.34 19.71
CA SER A 256 17.98 -2.97 18.29
C SER A 256 17.15 -1.74 17.89
N SER A 257 16.14 -1.36 18.67
CA SER A 257 15.31 -0.19 18.42
C SER A 257 16.02 1.13 18.67
N ASP A 258 16.84 1.20 19.73
CA ASP A 258 17.49 2.43 20.14
C ASP A 258 18.63 2.82 19.20
N SER A 259 19.36 1.85 18.66
CA SER A 259 20.36 2.09 17.61
C SER A 259 19.73 2.64 16.32
N ILE A 260 18.57 2.12 15.92
CA ILE A 260 17.81 2.61 14.74
C ILE A 260 17.35 4.06 14.95
N LEU A 261 16.90 4.41 16.17
CA LEU A 261 16.52 5.79 16.48
C LEU A 261 17.73 6.74 16.42
N CYS A 262 18.90 6.32 16.94
CA CYS A 262 20.14 7.08 16.81
C CYS A 262 20.53 7.29 15.33
N MET A 263 20.42 6.25 14.49
CA MET A 263 20.70 6.38 13.06
C MET A 263 19.73 7.35 12.36
N LYS A 264 18.42 7.25 12.66
CA LYS A 264 17.40 8.16 12.11
C LYS A 264 17.65 9.62 12.50
N THR A 265 18.08 9.88 13.73
CA THR A 265 18.45 11.24 14.14
C THR A 265 19.69 11.72 13.37
N VAL A 266 20.74 10.91 13.24
CA VAL A 266 21.91 11.24 12.42
C VAL A 266 21.52 11.56 10.98
N PHE A 267 20.68 10.75 10.34
CA PHE A 267 20.22 11.04 8.97
C PHE A 267 19.44 12.35 8.87
N SER A 268 18.55 12.65 9.82
CA SER A 268 17.81 13.92 9.84
C SER A 268 18.74 15.13 9.93
N LEU A 269 19.87 14.98 10.64
CA LEU A 269 20.89 16.02 10.76
C LEU A 269 21.65 16.19 9.44
N ILE A 270 22.06 15.09 8.79
CA ILE A 270 22.71 15.12 7.49
C ILE A 270 21.81 15.79 6.44
N ASP A 271 20.52 15.45 6.41
CA ASP A 271 19.54 16.05 5.48
C ASP A 271 19.41 17.55 5.72
N TYR A 272 19.38 17.98 6.98
CA TYR A 272 19.37 19.40 7.34
C TYR A 272 20.63 20.12 6.86
N LEU A 273 21.81 19.51 7.02
CA LEU A 273 23.08 20.06 6.52
C LEU A 273 23.07 20.20 4.98
N TYR A 274 22.61 19.19 4.24
CA TYR A 274 22.46 19.27 2.79
C TYR A 274 21.44 20.34 2.36
N LYS A 275 20.33 20.48 3.08
CA LYS A 275 19.34 21.53 2.83
C LYS A 275 19.94 22.92 3.05
N TRP A 276 20.63 23.12 4.18
CA TRP A 276 21.31 24.38 4.51
C TRP A 276 22.31 24.76 3.41
N LEU A 277 23.09 23.80 2.90
CA LEU A 277 24.00 24.03 1.77
C LEU A 277 23.27 24.47 0.51
N ARG A 278 22.16 23.82 0.14
CA ARG A 278 21.42 24.18 -1.09
C ARG A 278 20.82 25.58 -0.98
N ASP A 279 20.19 25.89 0.15
CA ASP A 279 19.52 27.17 0.36
C ASP A 279 20.54 28.33 0.37
N ASN A 280 21.72 28.13 0.98
CA ASN A 280 22.79 29.13 0.98
C ASN A 280 23.67 29.10 -0.28
N ALA A 281 23.67 28.00 -1.05
CA ALA A 281 24.31 27.96 -2.37
C ALA A 281 23.64 28.92 -3.37
N ILE A 282 22.34 29.17 -3.22
CA ILE A 282 21.60 30.17 -4.01
C ILE A 282 22.04 31.60 -3.61
N ILE A 283 22.48 31.80 -2.37
CA ILE A 283 22.91 33.09 -1.79
C ILE A 283 24.44 33.30 -1.93
N LYS A 284 25.20 32.28 -2.36
CA LYS A 284 26.69 32.29 -2.53
C LYS A 284 27.23 33.52 -3.26
N ASN A 285 26.43 34.17 -4.08
CA ASN A 285 26.84 35.35 -4.84
C ASN A 285 26.98 36.66 -4.03
N LYS A 286 26.84 36.67 -2.69
CA LYS A 286 26.81 37.92 -1.90
C LYS A 286 27.87 38.14 -0.82
N THR A 287 28.53 37.12 -0.24
CA THR A 287 29.47 37.33 0.90
C THR A 287 30.53 36.23 1.06
N GLU A 288 31.80 36.63 1.26
CA GLU A 288 32.97 35.73 1.44
C GLU A 288 32.96 34.87 2.72
N VAL A 289 32.26 35.31 3.77
CA VAL A 289 32.17 34.55 5.04
C VAL A 289 31.30 33.30 4.86
N LEU A 290 30.15 33.47 4.20
CA LEU A 290 29.25 32.36 3.88
C LEU A 290 29.90 31.37 2.91
N SER A 291 30.79 31.81 2.02
CA SER A 291 31.50 30.89 1.13
C SER A 291 32.50 30.00 1.86
N LYS A 292 33.21 30.50 2.88
CA LYS A 292 34.10 29.67 3.72
C LYS A 292 33.30 28.65 4.53
N GLN A 293 32.21 29.07 5.17
CA GLN A 293 31.33 28.18 5.93
C GLN A 293 30.72 27.07 5.06
N CYS A 294 30.26 27.42 3.84
CA CYS A 294 29.77 26.44 2.87
C CYS A 294 30.86 25.47 2.40
N ALA A 295 32.11 25.93 2.26
CA ALA A 295 33.23 25.08 1.85
C ALA A 295 33.61 24.07 2.94
N THR A 296 33.71 24.51 4.20
CA THR A 296 33.96 23.62 5.35
C THR A 296 32.88 22.55 5.45
N LEU A 297 31.61 22.94 5.31
CA LEU A 297 30.48 22.03 5.42
C LEU A 297 30.38 21.06 4.22
N ALA A 298 30.68 21.52 3.01
CA ALA A 298 30.77 20.64 1.84
C ALA A 298 31.93 19.65 1.96
N GLY A 299 33.08 20.08 2.50
CA GLY A 299 34.21 19.20 2.81
C GLY A 299 33.85 18.12 3.82
N PHE A 300 33.10 18.47 4.87
CA PHE A 300 32.60 17.53 5.87
C PHE A 300 31.64 16.49 5.26
N LEU A 301 30.68 16.92 4.43
CA LEU A 301 29.72 16.00 3.81
C LEU A 301 30.37 15.07 2.78
N ASN A 302 31.32 15.55 1.98
CA ASN A 302 32.05 14.74 1.01
C ASN A 302 33.03 13.75 1.64
N ALA A 303 33.45 13.98 2.90
CA ALA A 303 34.32 13.06 3.62
C ALA A 303 33.59 11.78 4.08
N MET A 304 32.25 11.78 4.08
CA MET A 304 31.45 10.61 4.46
C MET A 304 31.31 9.63 3.29
N ASP A 305 31.52 8.34 3.56
CA ASP A 305 31.28 7.29 2.58
C ASP A 305 29.77 7.08 2.34
N GLN A 306 29.33 7.46 1.15
CA GLN A 306 27.93 7.38 0.74
C GLN A 306 27.41 5.94 0.63
N LEU A 307 28.29 4.98 0.33
CA LEU A 307 27.93 3.56 0.26
C LEU A 307 27.60 3.01 1.66
N SER A 308 28.39 3.37 2.67
CA SER A 308 28.07 3.05 4.06
C SER A 308 26.73 3.66 4.50
N LEU A 309 26.47 4.92 4.15
CA LEU A 309 25.20 5.60 4.46
C LEU A 309 24.02 4.88 3.82
N ALA A 310 24.16 4.43 2.57
CA ALA A 310 23.12 3.70 1.87
C ALA A 310 22.77 2.36 2.54
N ARG A 311 23.78 1.55 2.89
CA ARG A 311 23.56 0.26 3.57
C ARG A 311 22.90 0.44 4.93
N GLN A 312 23.32 1.45 5.68
CA GLN A 312 22.72 1.77 6.98
C GLN A 312 21.29 2.31 6.84
N ALA A 313 21.01 3.09 5.81
CA ALA A 313 19.65 3.55 5.51
C ALA A 313 18.72 2.39 5.13
N LEU A 314 19.24 1.40 4.41
CA LEU A 314 18.53 0.16 4.09
C LEU A 314 18.17 -0.61 5.38
N GLN A 315 19.11 -0.76 6.31
CA GLN A 315 18.84 -1.37 7.63
C GLN A 315 17.79 -0.59 8.43
N CYS A 316 17.75 0.73 8.30
CA CYS A 316 16.74 1.60 8.93
C CYS A 316 15.37 1.58 8.23
N LYS A 317 15.21 0.82 7.14
CA LYS A 317 14.01 0.75 6.28
C LYS A 317 13.66 2.09 5.62
N GLU A 318 14.65 2.93 5.36
CA GLU A 318 14.45 4.22 4.66
C GLU A 318 14.93 4.11 3.22
N TYR A 319 14.17 3.35 2.43
CA TYR A 319 14.55 2.94 1.08
C TYR A 319 14.79 4.13 0.13
N SER A 320 13.96 5.18 0.25
CA SER A 320 14.12 6.40 -0.57
C SER A 320 15.44 7.13 -0.28
N ARG A 321 15.89 7.15 0.99
CA ARG A 321 17.16 7.76 1.39
C ARG A 321 18.34 6.90 0.94
N ALA A 322 18.22 5.57 1.10
CA ALA A 322 19.22 4.63 0.62
C ALA A 322 19.46 4.78 -0.89
N LEU A 323 18.38 4.86 -1.67
CA LEU A 323 18.44 5.08 -3.12
C LEU A 323 19.15 6.39 -3.47
N LEU A 324 18.81 7.50 -2.82
CA LEU A 324 19.45 8.79 -3.04
C LEU A 324 20.97 8.73 -2.77
N CYS A 325 21.38 8.08 -1.68
CA CYS A 325 22.79 7.92 -1.34
C CYS A 325 23.54 7.07 -2.37
N LEU A 326 22.93 5.99 -2.86
CA LEU A 326 23.54 5.14 -3.90
C LEU A 326 23.67 5.86 -5.24
N GLU A 327 22.64 6.60 -5.67
CA GLU A 327 22.72 7.39 -6.90
C GLU A 327 23.80 8.48 -6.81
N GLN A 328 24.00 9.07 -5.63
CA GLN A 328 25.08 10.03 -5.43
C GLN A 328 26.44 9.34 -5.48
N HIS A 329 26.55 8.14 -4.90
CA HIS A 329 27.78 7.35 -4.97
C HIS A 329 28.13 7.02 -6.42
N MET A 330 27.16 6.58 -7.22
CA MET A 330 27.31 6.34 -8.66
C MET A 330 27.70 7.58 -9.46
N LYS A 331 27.23 8.77 -9.07
CA LYS A 331 27.64 10.02 -9.74
C LYS A 331 29.10 10.39 -9.44
N GLN A 332 29.63 9.97 -8.29
CA GLN A 332 31.00 10.22 -7.87
C GLN A 332 31.95 9.13 -8.40
N SER A 333 31.50 7.89 -8.38
CA SER A 333 32.16 6.69 -8.89
C SER A 333 31.76 6.50 -10.36
N SER A 334 32.46 7.15 -11.30
CA SER A 334 32.15 7.16 -12.75
C SER A 334 32.05 5.78 -13.45
N GLU A 335 32.19 4.66 -12.74
CA GLU A 335 32.08 3.29 -13.26
C GLU A 335 30.91 2.57 -12.57
N THR A 336 29.91 2.14 -13.36
CA THR A 336 28.81 1.27 -12.92
C THR A 336 29.36 -0.09 -12.53
N SER A 337 29.71 -0.24 -11.26
CA SER A 337 30.15 -1.53 -10.73
C SER A 337 28.93 -2.45 -10.63
N GLN A 338 28.94 -3.56 -11.38
CA GLN A 338 27.94 -4.64 -11.31
C GLN A 338 27.68 -5.10 -9.86
N ALA A 339 28.66 -4.92 -8.97
CA ALA A 339 28.58 -5.23 -7.54
C ALA A 339 27.48 -4.45 -6.77
N GLU A 340 27.02 -3.31 -7.28
CA GLU A 340 26.02 -2.46 -6.61
C GLU A 340 24.58 -2.70 -7.11
N LEU A 341 24.41 -3.39 -8.25
CA LEU A 341 23.10 -3.71 -8.82
C LEU A 341 22.19 -4.55 -7.89
N PRO A 342 22.70 -5.56 -7.15
CA PRO A 342 21.87 -6.33 -6.22
C PRO A 342 21.29 -5.46 -5.09
N LEU A 343 22.05 -4.46 -4.63
CA LEU A 343 21.62 -3.52 -3.60
C LEU A 343 20.52 -2.59 -4.13
N PHE A 344 20.62 -2.14 -5.39
CA PHE A 344 19.51 -1.44 -6.06
C PHE A 344 18.28 -2.34 -6.16
N GLY A 345 18.46 -3.61 -6.57
CA GLY A 345 17.39 -4.60 -6.65
C GLY A 345 16.63 -4.76 -5.33
N GLU A 346 17.35 -4.90 -4.22
CA GLU A 346 16.76 -4.99 -2.88
C GLU A 346 15.93 -3.74 -2.52
N ILE A 347 16.47 -2.55 -2.78
CA ILE A 347 15.79 -1.28 -2.48
C ILE A 347 14.51 -1.11 -3.31
N TYR A 348 14.56 -1.37 -4.62
CA TYR A 348 13.39 -1.24 -5.48
C TYR A 348 12.33 -2.32 -5.21
N ALA A 349 12.74 -3.52 -4.82
CA ALA A 349 11.82 -4.56 -4.34
C ALA A 349 11.06 -4.10 -3.10
N HIS A 350 11.74 -3.46 -2.14
CA HIS A 350 11.08 -2.90 -0.96
C HIS A 350 10.19 -1.68 -1.26
N LEU A 351 10.53 -0.89 -2.28
CA LEU A 351 9.68 0.21 -2.77
C LEU A 351 8.48 -0.27 -3.59
N ASN A 352 8.40 -1.57 -3.92
CA ASN A 352 7.42 -2.16 -4.83
C ASN A 352 7.39 -1.47 -6.21
N ASP A 353 8.56 -1.06 -6.73
CA ASP A 353 8.69 -0.48 -8.08
C ASP A 353 9.11 -1.56 -9.07
N THR A 354 8.12 -2.14 -9.75
CA THR A 354 8.33 -3.22 -10.72
C THR A 354 9.08 -2.76 -11.96
N ASP A 355 8.90 -1.51 -12.36
CA ASP A 355 9.46 -0.99 -13.61
C ASP A 355 10.96 -0.77 -13.47
N ALA A 356 11.38 -0.20 -12.33
CA ALA A 356 12.79 -0.03 -12.01
C ALA A 356 13.54 -1.37 -11.86
N LEU A 357 12.89 -2.38 -11.27
CA LEU A 357 13.46 -3.73 -11.17
C LEU A 357 13.70 -4.37 -12.54
N GLN A 358 12.75 -4.25 -13.47
CA GLN A 358 12.94 -4.72 -14.84
C GLN A 358 14.07 -3.95 -15.55
N GLY A 359 14.18 -2.64 -15.28
CA GLY A 359 15.30 -1.82 -15.71
C GLY A 359 16.64 -2.38 -15.21
N ILE A 360 16.74 -2.76 -13.94
CA ILE A 360 17.96 -3.36 -13.36
C ILE A 360 18.30 -4.68 -14.02
N VAL A 361 17.33 -5.58 -14.20
CA VAL A 361 17.56 -6.85 -14.92
C VAL A 361 18.10 -6.58 -16.33
N SER A 362 17.60 -5.56 -17.02
CA SER A 362 18.08 -5.19 -18.37
C SER A 362 19.49 -4.59 -18.40
N LEU A 363 19.97 -4.02 -17.28
CA LEU A 363 21.31 -3.44 -17.15
C LEU A 363 22.39 -4.48 -16.83
N HIS A 364 22.02 -5.69 -16.44
CA HIS A 364 22.97 -6.76 -16.21
C HIS A 364 23.63 -7.18 -17.54
N GLU A 365 24.96 -7.30 -17.53
CA GLU A 365 25.71 -7.76 -18.71
C GLU A 365 25.61 -9.29 -18.91
N GLY A 366 25.22 -10.02 -17.86
CA GLY A 366 25.06 -11.48 -17.85
C GLY A 366 23.73 -11.93 -17.26
N GLU A 367 23.56 -13.25 -17.09
CA GLU A 367 22.37 -13.79 -16.42
C GLU A 367 22.36 -13.37 -14.93
N PRO A 368 21.26 -12.75 -14.45
CA PRO A 368 21.12 -12.36 -13.05
C PRO A 368 21.10 -13.59 -12.13
N THR A 369 21.46 -13.37 -10.87
CA THR A 369 21.47 -14.44 -9.88
C THR A 369 20.05 -14.91 -9.56
N PRO A 370 19.83 -16.19 -9.20
CA PRO A 370 18.50 -16.66 -8.78
C PRO A 370 17.96 -15.87 -7.58
N GLU A 371 18.82 -15.35 -6.70
CA GLU A 371 18.46 -14.47 -5.59
C GLU A 371 17.89 -13.12 -6.06
N GLU A 372 18.49 -12.50 -7.07
CA GLU A 372 17.97 -11.26 -7.68
C GLU A 372 16.64 -11.53 -8.40
N MET A 373 16.53 -12.65 -9.12
CA MET A 373 15.30 -13.03 -9.83
C MET A 373 14.14 -13.30 -8.87
N ILE A 374 14.41 -13.83 -7.67
CA ILE A 374 13.37 -14.00 -6.63
C ILE A 374 12.76 -12.67 -6.26
N LEU A 375 13.58 -11.63 -6.03
CA LEU A 375 13.08 -10.29 -5.68
C LEU A 375 12.19 -9.72 -6.78
N VAL A 376 12.60 -9.92 -8.05
CA VAL A 376 11.83 -9.49 -9.22
C VAL A 376 10.47 -10.21 -9.28
N HIS A 377 10.47 -11.54 -9.15
CA HIS A 377 9.25 -12.33 -9.22
C HIS A 377 8.30 -12.09 -8.03
N GLU A 378 8.83 -11.81 -6.83
CA GLU A 378 8.02 -11.43 -5.67
C GLU A 378 7.38 -10.05 -5.82
N ALA A 379 8.11 -9.09 -6.40
CA ALA A 379 7.59 -7.76 -6.69
C ALA A 379 6.55 -7.78 -7.82
N THR A 380 6.75 -8.58 -8.87
CA THR A 380 5.78 -8.72 -9.97
C THR A 380 4.55 -9.57 -9.59
N GLY A 381 4.63 -10.36 -8.50
CA GLY A 381 3.58 -11.29 -8.09
C GLY A 381 3.56 -12.60 -8.87
N GLN A 382 4.63 -12.91 -9.61
CA GLN A 382 4.83 -14.17 -10.32
C GLN A 382 5.39 -15.24 -9.38
N HIS A 383 4.59 -15.61 -8.39
CA HIS A 383 5.02 -16.53 -7.33
C HIS A 383 5.41 -17.94 -7.81
N GLN A 384 4.95 -18.36 -9.00
CA GLN A 384 5.30 -19.66 -9.58
C GLN A 384 6.76 -19.72 -10.02
N ASP A 385 7.23 -18.67 -10.69
CA ASP A 385 8.62 -18.56 -11.13
C ASP A 385 9.54 -18.34 -9.93
N ALA A 386 9.08 -17.57 -8.93
CA ALA A 386 9.76 -17.45 -7.63
C ALA A 386 9.94 -18.82 -6.94
N ALA A 387 8.89 -19.66 -6.91
CA ALA A 387 8.97 -21.00 -6.33
C ALA A 387 10.02 -21.88 -7.04
N ALA A 388 10.09 -21.82 -8.38
CA ALA A 388 11.12 -22.53 -9.13
C ALA A 388 12.55 -22.03 -8.81
N CYS A 389 12.72 -20.73 -8.55
CA CYS A 389 13.99 -20.17 -8.11
C CYS A 389 14.36 -20.67 -6.70
N TYR A 390 13.40 -20.69 -5.77
CA TYR A 390 13.59 -21.24 -4.43
C TYR A 390 13.98 -22.72 -4.47
N ASP A 391 13.35 -23.53 -5.32
CA ASP A 391 13.68 -24.94 -5.49
C ASP A 391 15.12 -25.12 -6.00
N LYS A 392 15.58 -24.28 -6.93
CA LYS A 392 16.97 -24.27 -7.39
C LYS A 392 17.96 -23.88 -6.28
N LEU A 393 17.61 -22.92 -5.43
CA LEU A 393 18.45 -22.55 -4.28
C LEU A 393 18.52 -23.67 -3.24
N ALA A 394 17.38 -24.31 -2.96
CA ALA A 394 17.30 -25.46 -2.06
C ALA A 394 18.13 -26.66 -2.56
N GLN A 395 18.25 -26.85 -3.88
CA GLN A 395 19.12 -27.89 -4.43
C GLN A 395 20.62 -27.60 -4.22
N LYS A 396 21.02 -26.32 -4.20
CA LYS A 396 22.42 -25.92 -4.01
C LYS A 396 22.84 -25.96 -2.53
N SER A 397 21.88 -25.83 -1.61
CA SER A 397 22.12 -25.73 -0.17
C SER A 397 21.52 -26.94 0.56
N GLY A 398 22.32 -27.74 1.26
CA GLY A 398 21.81 -28.89 2.05
C GLY A 398 20.86 -28.51 3.20
N HIS A 399 20.81 -27.22 3.56
CA HIS A 399 19.83 -26.62 4.47
C HIS A 399 19.14 -25.50 3.69
N ASN A 400 17.81 -25.39 3.77
CA ASN A 400 17.06 -24.39 3.04
C ASN A 400 16.69 -23.22 3.99
N PRO A 401 17.46 -22.12 4.00
CA PRO A 401 17.11 -20.94 4.81
C PRO A 401 15.84 -20.24 4.30
N PHE A 402 15.33 -20.60 3.12
CA PHE A 402 14.17 -20.00 2.48
C PHE A 402 12.88 -20.83 2.62
N CYS A 403 12.88 -21.90 3.42
CA CYS A 403 11.71 -22.78 3.62
C CYS A 403 10.40 -22.01 3.83
N ARG A 404 10.43 -21.00 4.71
CA ARG A 404 9.26 -20.15 5.00
C ARG A 404 8.75 -19.41 3.77
N ARG A 405 9.66 -18.79 3.00
CA ARG A 405 9.31 -18.06 1.78
C ARG A 405 8.78 -18.97 0.68
N THR A 406 9.33 -20.18 0.56
CA THR A 406 8.81 -21.20 -0.35
C THR A 406 7.36 -21.53 -0.02
N VAL A 407 7.05 -21.81 1.26
CA VAL A 407 5.67 -22.09 1.69
C VAL A 407 4.75 -20.88 1.46
N GLN A 408 5.23 -19.66 1.75
CA GLN A 408 4.48 -18.43 1.49
C GLN A 408 4.19 -18.21 0.00
N CYS A 409 5.10 -18.57 -0.90
CA CYS A 409 4.85 -18.53 -2.35
C CYS A 409 3.69 -19.45 -2.74
N TYR A 410 3.67 -20.69 -2.23
CA TYR A 410 2.56 -21.62 -2.50
C TYR A 410 1.23 -21.17 -1.90
N LEU A 411 1.25 -20.50 -0.74
CA LEU A 411 0.07 -19.85 -0.17
C LEU A 411 -0.42 -18.70 -1.06
N ALA A 412 0.49 -17.86 -1.58
CA ALA A 412 0.15 -16.76 -2.47
C ALA A 412 -0.39 -17.23 -3.84
N ILE A 413 0.07 -18.39 -4.34
CA ILE A 413 -0.47 -19.08 -5.53
C ILE A 413 -1.89 -19.63 -5.27
N ASN A 414 -2.37 -19.61 -4.02
CA ASN A 414 -3.62 -20.22 -3.57
C ASN A 414 -3.64 -21.75 -3.78
N GLN A 415 -2.52 -22.41 -3.44
CA GLN A 415 -2.41 -23.87 -3.37
C GLN A 415 -2.10 -24.33 -1.93
N PRO A 416 -3.07 -24.18 -1.00
CA PRO A 416 -2.82 -24.42 0.42
C PRO A 416 -2.55 -25.90 0.73
N PHE A 417 -3.07 -26.85 -0.07
CA PHE A 417 -2.75 -28.28 0.09
C PHE A 417 -1.27 -28.55 -0.14
N THR A 418 -0.72 -28.07 -1.26
CA THR A 418 0.70 -28.21 -1.60
C THR A 418 1.58 -27.52 -0.55
N ALA A 419 1.21 -26.29 -0.16
CA ALA A 419 1.92 -25.54 0.88
C ALA A 419 2.00 -26.32 2.20
N LEU A 420 0.89 -26.93 2.63
CA LEU A 420 0.85 -27.74 3.85
C LEU A 420 1.72 -28.99 3.77
N GLN A 421 1.72 -29.70 2.64
CA GLN A 421 2.56 -30.89 2.48
C GLN A 421 4.05 -30.53 2.47
N ILE A 422 4.41 -29.42 1.84
CA ILE A 422 5.78 -28.90 1.82
C ILE A 422 6.21 -28.48 3.23
N ALA A 423 5.37 -27.74 3.96
CA ALA A 423 5.65 -27.33 5.34
C ALA A 423 5.86 -28.55 6.25
N ARG A 424 4.98 -29.55 6.17
CA ARG A 424 5.13 -30.82 6.90
C ARG A 424 6.38 -31.60 6.51
N GLY A 425 6.77 -31.55 5.24
CA GLY A 425 8.01 -32.15 4.76
C GLY A 425 9.25 -31.48 5.37
N PHE A 426 9.24 -30.15 5.48
CA PHE A 426 10.32 -29.40 6.11
C PHE A 426 10.40 -29.63 7.62
N THR A 427 9.26 -29.67 8.31
CA THR A 427 9.23 -29.97 9.76
C THR A 427 9.62 -31.41 10.07
N ALA A 428 9.25 -32.38 9.22
CA ALA A 428 9.64 -33.78 9.40
C ALA A 428 11.12 -34.07 9.12
N SER A 429 11.77 -33.25 8.30
CA SER A 429 13.17 -33.43 7.90
C SER A 429 14.16 -32.59 8.73
N ASP A 430 13.70 -31.77 9.68
CA ASP A 430 14.49 -30.79 10.44
C ASP A 430 15.38 -29.88 9.55
N THR A 431 15.01 -29.74 8.27
CA THR A 431 15.75 -28.92 7.30
C THR A 431 15.43 -27.43 7.41
N CYS A 432 14.54 -27.04 8.32
CA CYS A 432 14.15 -25.66 8.58
C CYS A 432 14.48 -25.29 10.03
N SER A 433 15.22 -24.19 10.21
CA SER A 433 15.53 -23.61 11.52
C SER A 433 14.40 -22.75 12.09
N GLU A 434 13.44 -22.33 11.25
CA GLU A 434 12.30 -21.50 11.64
C GLU A 434 11.02 -22.29 11.90
N SER A 435 10.19 -21.81 12.84
CA SER A 435 8.86 -22.36 13.07
C SER A 435 7.89 -21.97 11.95
N LEU A 436 7.38 -22.95 11.21
CA LEU A 436 6.42 -22.78 10.11
C LEU A 436 4.95 -22.76 10.57
N LEU A 437 4.71 -22.66 11.89
CA LEU A 437 3.38 -22.78 12.49
C LEU A 437 2.38 -21.72 11.99
N SER A 438 2.85 -20.52 11.61
CA SER A 438 1.97 -19.49 11.07
C SER A 438 1.47 -19.86 9.66
N GLU A 439 2.35 -20.37 8.82
CA GLU A 439 2.06 -20.76 7.45
C GLU A 439 1.24 -22.05 7.41
N GLU A 440 1.52 -23.01 8.30
CA GLU A 440 0.73 -24.24 8.44
C GLU A 440 -0.70 -23.94 8.91
N SER A 441 -0.87 -23.06 9.90
CA SER A 441 -2.20 -22.65 10.36
C SER A 441 -2.97 -21.92 9.25
N GLU A 442 -2.34 -21.01 8.52
CA GLU A 442 -2.95 -20.34 7.36
C GLU A 442 -3.33 -21.31 6.24
N ALA A 443 -2.48 -22.30 5.95
CA ALA A 443 -2.78 -23.35 4.97
C ALA A 443 -4.00 -24.18 5.40
N MET A 444 -4.06 -24.61 6.67
CA MET A 444 -5.18 -25.40 7.21
C MET A 444 -6.49 -24.60 7.20
N LEU A 445 -6.42 -23.31 7.49
CA LEU A 445 -7.56 -22.40 7.40
C LEU A 445 -8.11 -22.30 5.98
N ASN A 446 -7.24 -22.07 5.00
CA ASN A 446 -7.62 -21.96 3.60
C ASN A 446 -8.19 -23.29 3.05
N LEU A 447 -7.73 -24.44 3.57
CA LEU A 447 -8.28 -25.77 3.28
C LEU A 447 -9.59 -26.08 4.02
N MET A 448 -10.01 -25.23 4.96
CA MET A 448 -11.18 -25.44 5.81
C MET A 448 -11.10 -26.72 6.67
N ASN A 449 -9.88 -27.15 7.02
CA ASN A 449 -9.64 -28.30 7.90
C ASN A 449 -9.46 -27.84 9.36
N PHE A 450 -10.59 -27.52 10.00
CA PHE A 450 -10.61 -26.97 11.36
C PHE A 450 -10.16 -27.98 12.42
N ASP A 451 -10.40 -29.27 12.23
CA ASP A 451 -10.03 -30.30 13.21
C ASP A 451 -8.50 -30.48 13.26
N ALA A 452 -7.83 -30.46 12.10
CA ALA A 452 -6.38 -30.47 12.05
C ALA A 452 -5.76 -29.21 12.69
N LEU A 453 -6.41 -28.05 12.50
CA LEU A 453 -5.98 -26.79 13.10
C LEU A 453 -6.12 -26.81 14.63
N GLU A 454 -7.24 -27.31 15.16
CA GLU A 454 -7.46 -27.45 16.60
C GLU A 454 -6.42 -28.37 17.25
N ASN A 455 -6.08 -29.49 16.60
CA ASN A 455 -5.03 -30.39 17.07
C ASN A 455 -3.64 -29.74 17.07
N LEU A 456 -3.33 -28.92 16.06
CA LEU A 456 -2.05 -28.20 15.98
C LEU A 456 -1.95 -27.13 17.07
N LEU A 457 -3.03 -26.38 17.29
CA LEU A 457 -3.09 -25.28 18.26
C LEU A 457 -3.26 -25.75 19.71
N GLY A 458 -3.80 -26.95 19.93
CA GLY A 458 -3.88 -27.59 21.25
C GLY A 458 -2.53 -27.96 21.85
N ASN A 459 -1.46 -27.98 21.05
CA ASN A 459 -0.09 -28.17 21.55
C ASN A 459 0.41 -26.89 22.25
N SER A 460 0.72 -27.00 23.55
CA SER A 460 1.04 -25.89 24.48
C SER A 460 2.08 -24.87 23.98
N GLU A 461 3.04 -25.29 23.15
CA GLU A 461 4.08 -24.41 22.58
C GLU A 461 3.59 -23.60 21.37
N ALA A 462 2.72 -24.17 20.53
CA ALA A 462 2.15 -23.52 19.36
C ALA A 462 1.09 -22.47 19.73
N GLY A 463 0.38 -22.68 20.83
CA GLY A 463 -0.63 -21.75 21.35
C GLY A 463 -0.06 -20.43 21.88
N ASN A 464 1.21 -20.37 22.28
CA ASN A 464 1.81 -19.15 22.84
C ASN A 464 2.43 -18.21 21.80
N ILE A 465 2.65 -18.70 20.57
CA ILE A 465 3.27 -17.90 19.51
C ILE A 465 2.23 -16.96 18.90
N LYS A 466 2.43 -15.66 19.09
CA LYS A 466 1.54 -14.60 18.62
C LYS A 466 1.86 -14.20 17.18
N ASN A 467 1.48 -15.03 16.23
CA ASN A 467 1.61 -14.79 14.80
C ASN A 467 0.25 -14.58 14.13
N TRP A 468 0.25 -13.94 12.95
CA TRP A 468 -0.96 -13.68 12.17
C TRP A 468 -1.78 -14.94 11.88
N GLY A 469 -1.17 -16.00 11.32
CA GLY A 469 -1.88 -17.23 10.97
C GLY A 469 -2.46 -17.95 12.19
N VAL A 470 -1.69 -17.99 13.28
CA VAL A 470 -2.11 -18.62 14.55
C VAL A 470 -3.27 -17.87 15.19
N GLY A 471 -3.18 -16.53 15.29
CA GLY A 471 -4.23 -15.72 15.91
C GLY A 471 -5.53 -15.76 15.12
N ILE A 472 -5.49 -15.70 13.78
CA ILE A 472 -6.69 -15.89 12.96
C ILE A 472 -7.22 -17.32 13.11
N GLY A 473 -6.33 -18.30 13.17
CA GLY A 473 -6.68 -19.69 13.44
C GLY A 473 -7.53 -19.83 14.69
N LYS A 474 -7.05 -19.33 15.82
CA LYS A 474 -7.80 -19.31 17.08
C LYS A 474 -9.11 -18.54 16.97
N ALA A 475 -9.10 -17.35 16.36
CA ALA A 475 -10.30 -16.54 16.20
C ALA A 475 -11.39 -17.28 15.39
N THR A 476 -11.02 -18.02 14.35
CA THR A 476 -11.96 -18.84 13.57
C THR A 476 -12.46 -20.07 14.31
N LEU A 477 -11.63 -20.71 15.15
CA LEU A 477 -12.06 -21.80 16.03
C LEU A 477 -13.05 -21.27 17.09
N HIS A 478 -12.77 -20.13 17.71
CA HIS A 478 -13.71 -19.50 18.66
C HIS A 478 -15.01 -19.06 18.00
N LEU A 479 -14.99 -18.66 16.73
CA LEU A 479 -16.18 -18.41 15.93
C LEU A 479 -17.02 -19.69 15.76
N ARG A 480 -16.38 -20.83 15.46
CA ARG A 480 -17.03 -22.15 15.39
C ARG A 480 -17.65 -22.55 16.74
N ASP A 481 -16.95 -22.26 17.85
CA ASP A 481 -17.40 -22.56 19.22
C ASP A 481 -18.43 -21.55 19.77
N ARG A 482 -18.81 -20.54 18.98
CA ARG A 482 -19.81 -19.50 19.31
C ARG A 482 -19.41 -18.56 20.45
N ASN A 483 -18.11 -18.37 20.71
CA ASN A 483 -17.59 -17.54 21.80
C ASN A 483 -17.15 -16.14 21.31
N LEU A 484 -18.08 -15.17 21.31
CA LEU A 484 -17.82 -13.82 20.80
C LEU A 484 -16.74 -13.04 21.57
N ASP A 485 -16.68 -13.21 22.90
CA ASP A 485 -15.73 -12.47 23.73
C ASP A 485 -14.28 -12.88 23.44
N LEU A 486 -14.04 -14.19 23.25
CA LEU A 486 -12.72 -14.71 22.88
C LEU A 486 -12.34 -14.29 21.46
N VAL A 487 -13.29 -14.26 20.52
CA VAL A 487 -13.05 -13.73 19.17
C VAL A 487 -12.58 -12.27 19.24
N LYS A 488 -13.28 -11.42 20.01
CA LYS A 488 -12.90 -10.01 20.16
C LYS A 488 -11.53 -9.83 20.83
N GLN A 489 -11.21 -10.66 21.82
CA GLN A 489 -9.91 -10.66 22.48
C GLN A 489 -8.79 -10.99 21.49
N GLU A 490 -8.88 -12.09 20.75
CA GLU A 490 -7.86 -12.49 19.76
C GLU A 490 -7.73 -11.45 18.62
N VAL A 491 -8.84 -10.90 18.12
CA VAL A 491 -8.81 -9.81 17.12
C VAL A 491 -8.13 -8.57 17.67
N SER A 492 -8.36 -8.20 18.93
CA SER A 492 -7.70 -7.06 19.57
C SER A 492 -6.19 -7.28 19.74
N GLU A 493 -5.76 -8.51 20.03
CA GLU A 493 -4.34 -8.85 20.11
C GLU A 493 -3.67 -8.78 18.73
N LEU A 494 -4.35 -9.25 17.68
CA LEU A 494 -3.86 -9.12 16.31
C LEU A 494 -3.76 -7.66 15.86
N ARG A 495 -4.73 -6.82 16.23
CA ARG A 495 -4.66 -5.36 15.99
C ARG A 495 -3.43 -4.75 16.66
N ARG A 496 -3.10 -5.15 17.89
CA ARG A 496 -1.89 -4.68 18.59
C ARG A 496 -0.61 -5.01 17.82
N LEU A 497 -0.44 -6.25 17.38
CA LEU A 497 0.73 -6.68 16.59
C LEU A 497 0.88 -5.87 15.30
N LEU A 498 -0.24 -5.59 14.63
CA LEU A 498 -0.26 -4.78 13.41
C LEU A 498 0.05 -3.31 13.70
N THR A 499 -0.45 -2.74 14.79
CA THR A 499 -0.14 -1.36 15.17
C THR A 499 1.32 -1.15 15.53
N ASP A 500 1.96 -2.13 16.16
CA ASP A 500 3.39 -2.05 16.48
C ASP A 500 4.24 -2.10 15.21
N SER A 501 3.81 -2.89 14.22
CA SER A 501 4.45 -2.92 12.89
C SER A 501 4.24 -1.61 12.13
N LEU A 502 3.02 -1.06 12.16
CA LEU A 502 2.68 0.22 11.54
C LEU A 502 3.39 1.41 12.20
N PHE A 503 3.61 1.38 13.52
CA PHE A 503 4.39 2.39 14.23
C PHE A 503 5.82 2.52 13.68
N THR A 504 6.40 1.42 13.19
CA THR A 504 7.74 1.43 12.59
C THR A 504 7.76 1.84 11.11
N SER A 505 6.62 1.79 10.42
CA SER A 505 6.50 2.10 9.00
C SER A 505 6.47 3.63 8.76
N THR A 506 7.17 4.11 7.74
CA THR A 506 7.35 5.55 7.52
C THR A 506 6.26 6.18 6.65
N GLY A 507 5.35 5.38 6.09
CA GLY A 507 4.26 5.91 5.27
C GLY A 507 3.14 4.92 4.95
N TYR A 508 2.01 5.45 4.48
CA TYR A 508 0.81 4.68 4.15
C TYR A 508 1.04 3.61 3.07
N ARG A 509 1.90 3.89 2.07
CA ARG A 509 2.24 2.95 0.99
C ARG A 509 3.01 1.74 1.50
N GLU A 510 4.03 1.98 2.33
CA GLU A 510 4.85 0.93 2.95
C GLU A 510 4.04 0.13 3.99
N GLY A 511 3.15 0.81 4.71
CA GLY A 511 2.27 0.18 5.70
C GLY A 511 1.02 -0.49 5.10
N TYR A 512 0.84 -0.45 3.79
CA TYR A 512 -0.43 -0.84 3.15
C TYR A 512 -0.78 -2.31 3.37
N GLU A 513 0.20 -3.21 3.40
CA GLU A 513 -0.01 -4.63 3.69
C GLU A 513 -0.64 -4.85 5.09
N TYR A 514 -0.21 -4.06 6.09
CA TYR A 514 -0.77 -4.13 7.43
C TYR A 514 -2.17 -3.51 7.49
N ILE A 515 -2.44 -2.47 6.71
CA ILE A 515 -3.78 -1.85 6.59
C ILE A 515 -4.77 -2.83 5.95
N VAL A 516 -4.34 -3.60 4.94
CA VAL A 516 -5.14 -4.67 4.34
C VAL A 516 -5.47 -5.73 5.40
N LYS A 517 -4.52 -6.11 6.25
CA LYS A 517 -4.77 -7.01 7.40
C LYS A 517 -5.77 -6.41 8.40
N LEU A 518 -5.72 -5.10 8.69
CA LEU A 518 -6.72 -4.43 9.53
C LEU A 518 -8.12 -4.43 8.88
N HIS A 519 -8.19 -4.25 7.57
CA HIS A 519 -9.43 -4.36 6.80
C HIS A 519 -10.02 -5.78 6.92
N MET A 520 -9.19 -6.82 6.75
CA MET A 520 -9.56 -8.23 6.95
C MET A 520 -10.12 -8.50 8.35
N LEU A 521 -9.49 -7.96 9.39
CA LEU A 521 -9.96 -8.13 10.77
C LEU A 521 -11.31 -7.46 11.03
N SER A 522 -11.57 -6.29 10.46
CA SER A 522 -12.88 -5.61 10.56
C SER A 522 -13.99 -6.41 9.85
N GLU A 523 -13.72 -6.97 8.67
CA GLU A 523 -14.69 -7.86 7.99
C GLU A 523 -14.98 -9.12 8.80
N PHE A 524 -13.92 -9.75 9.33
CA PHE A 524 -14.04 -10.94 10.16
C PHE A 524 -14.86 -10.67 11.44
N GLU A 525 -14.56 -9.60 12.17
CA GLU A 525 -15.30 -9.24 13.40
C GLU A 525 -16.78 -8.94 13.11
N LYS A 526 -17.09 -8.19 12.05
CA LYS A 526 -18.48 -7.89 11.66
C LYS A 526 -19.25 -9.14 11.27
N LEU A 527 -18.64 -10.05 10.49
CA LEU A 527 -19.24 -11.34 10.18
C LEU A 527 -19.48 -12.14 11.46
N ALA A 528 -18.47 -12.27 12.33
CA ALA A 528 -18.55 -13.03 13.57
C ALA A 528 -19.65 -12.51 14.52
N THR A 529 -19.74 -11.19 14.70
CA THR A 529 -20.79 -10.55 15.51
C THR A 529 -22.18 -10.86 14.97
N LEU A 530 -22.42 -10.64 13.68
CA LEU A 530 -23.72 -10.94 13.05
C LEU A 530 -24.08 -12.42 13.16
N THR A 531 -23.12 -13.34 12.92
CA THR A 531 -23.39 -14.78 12.99
C THR A 531 -23.68 -15.25 14.41
N ILE A 532 -22.92 -14.82 15.42
CA ILE A 532 -23.11 -15.29 16.79
C ILE A 532 -24.35 -14.64 17.43
N GLU A 533 -24.60 -13.37 17.15
CA GLU A 533 -25.80 -12.67 17.64
C GLU A 533 -27.08 -13.26 17.03
N SER A 534 -27.06 -13.63 15.74
CA SER A 534 -28.23 -14.23 15.09
C SER A 534 -28.47 -15.69 15.44
N VAL A 535 -27.45 -16.46 15.82
CA VAL A 535 -27.62 -17.78 16.45
C VAL A 535 -28.17 -17.66 17.87
N SER A 536 -27.78 -16.61 18.61
CA SER A 536 -28.22 -16.40 19.99
C SER A 536 -29.63 -15.78 20.07
N ARG A 537 -30.02 -15.00 19.06
CA ARG A 537 -31.36 -14.42 18.88
C ARG A 537 -32.22 -15.35 18.01
N ASP A 538 -32.69 -16.46 18.57
CA ASP A 538 -33.65 -17.39 17.91
C ASP A 538 -34.99 -16.75 17.48
N VAL A 539 -35.18 -15.43 17.69
CA VAL A 539 -36.42 -14.68 17.53
C VAL A 539 -36.48 -13.86 16.23
N LEU A 540 -35.37 -13.67 15.50
CA LEU A 540 -35.38 -12.87 14.27
C LEU A 540 -36.03 -13.64 13.11
N THR A 541 -36.94 -12.96 12.40
CA THR A 541 -37.55 -13.52 11.19
C THR A 541 -36.47 -13.76 10.12
N PRO A 542 -36.51 -14.88 9.37
CA PRO A 542 -35.49 -15.21 8.36
C PRO A 542 -35.26 -14.12 7.30
N SER A 543 -36.28 -13.29 7.03
CA SER A 543 -36.21 -12.15 6.10
C SER A 543 -35.37 -10.99 6.63
N GLN A 544 -35.42 -10.69 7.93
CA GLN A 544 -34.60 -9.63 8.55
C GLN A 544 -33.11 -10.00 8.57
N LEU A 545 -32.82 -11.26 8.89
CA LEU A 545 -31.44 -11.78 8.83
C LEU A 545 -30.90 -11.75 7.40
N SER A 546 -31.75 -12.06 6.41
CA SER A 546 -31.38 -11.99 5.00
C SER A 546 -31.08 -10.56 4.55
N SER A 547 -31.84 -9.57 5.02
CA SER A 547 -31.55 -8.16 4.71
C SER A 547 -30.27 -7.67 5.38
N GLU A 548 -30.08 -7.95 6.68
CA GLU A 548 -28.86 -7.55 7.40
C GLU A 548 -27.60 -8.19 6.78
N PHE A 549 -27.69 -9.47 6.38
CA PHE A 549 -26.62 -10.15 5.68
C PHE A 549 -26.35 -9.54 4.29
N SER A 550 -27.41 -9.24 3.52
CA SER A 550 -27.27 -8.63 2.20
C SER A 550 -26.64 -7.23 2.28
N ASP A 551 -27.02 -6.44 3.29
CA ASP A 551 -26.43 -5.12 3.56
C ASP A 551 -24.94 -5.23 3.93
N LEU A 552 -24.58 -6.23 4.74
CA LEU A 552 -23.17 -6.49 5.08
C LEU A 552 -22.35 -6.89 3.85
N ILE A 553 -22.85 -7.81 3.03
CA ILE A 553 -22.19 -8.26 1.81
C ILE A 553 -22.03 -7.10 0.82
N SER A 554 -23.07 -6.27 0.67
CA SER A 554 -23.01 -5.03 -0.14
C SER A 554 -21.94 -4.06 0.38
N ASN A 555 -21.83 -3.90 1.71
CA ASN A 555 -20.78 -3.08 2.32
C ASN A 555 -19.37 -3.62 2.00
N PHE A 556 -19.15 -4.93 2.12
CA PHE A 556 -17.87 -5.55 1.77
C PHE A 556 -17.54 -5.39 0.29
N ASP A 557 -18.52 -5.56 -0.60
CA ASP A 557 -18.32 -5.40 -2.04
C ASP A 557 -17.98 -3.94 -2.40
N GLN A 558 -18.58 -2.95 -1.72
CA GLN A 558 -18.22 -1.55 -1.86
C GLN A 558 -16.80 -1.25 -1.37
N ARG A 559 -16.37 -1.88 -0.27
CA ARG A 559 -15.02 -1.71 0.27
C ARG A 559 -13.96 -2.35 -0.63
N LEU A 560 -14.26 -3.51 -1.23
CA LEU A 560 -13.39 -4.14 -2.23
C LEU A 560 -13.14 -3.24 -3.45
N MET A 561 -14.10 -2.39 -3.84
CA MET A 561 -13.90 -1.43 -4.94
C MET A 561 -12.94 -0.29 -4.60
N LEU A 562 -12.69 -0.01 -3.32
CA LEU A 562 -11.78 1.05 -2.87
C LEU A 562 -10.33 0.57 -2.72
N MET A 563 -10.10 -0.75 -2.74
CA MET A 563 -8.77 -1.32 -2.60
C MET A 563 -7.98 -1.24 -3.91
N GLN A 564 -6.66 -1.25 -3.79
CA GLN A 564 -5.75 -1.38 -4.94
C GLN A 564 -6.10 -2.63 -5.78
N PRO A 565 -6.27 -2.51 -7.11
CA PRO A 565 -6.72 -3.58 -7.99
C PRO A 565 -5.61 -4.63 -8.31
N GLN A 566 -4.85 -5.04 -7.31
CA GLN A 566 -3.79 -6.05 -7.42
C GLN A 566 -4.16 -7.34 -6.71
N GLY A 567 -3.82 -8.47 -7.36
CA GLY A 567 -4.16 -9.80 -6.84
C GLY A 567 -3.56 -10.11 -5.48
N ARG A 568 -2.32 -9.67 -5.23
CA ARG A 568 -1.63 -9.81 -3.94
C ARG A 568 -2.41 -9.21 -2.76
N VAL A 569 -3.18 -8.14 -3.01
CA VAL A 569 -3.94 -7.41 -1.99
C VAL A 569 -5.34 -7.99 -1.82
N ILE A 570 -6.04 -8.24 -2.93
CA ILE A 570 -7.44 -8.64 -2.89
C ILE A 570 -7.60 -10.13 -2.55
N GLU A 571 -6.71 -11.01 -3.02
CA GLU A 571 -6.87 -12.46 -2.83
C GLU A 571 -6.86 -12.87 -1.35
N PRO A 572 -5.97 -12.38 -0.46
CA PRO A 572 -6.03 -12.70 0.97
C PRO A 572 -7.35 -12.30 1.63
N VAL A 573 -7.93 -11.15 1.26
CA VAL A 573 -9.24 -10.69 1.75
C VAL A 573 -10.33 -11.66 1.34
N LEU A 574 -10.34 -12.07 0.07
CA LEU A 574 -11.30 -13.05 -0.44
C LEU A 574 -11.11 -14.43 0.20
N CYS A 575 -9.88 -14.88 0.45
CA CYS A 575 -9.59 -16.12 1.19
C CYS A 575 -10.22 -16.10 2.57
N LEU A 576 -9.97 -15.07 3.39
CA LEU A 576 -10.52 -14.99 4.73
C LEU A 576 -12.05 -14.86 4.71
N ARG A 577 -12.60 -14.07 3.77
CA ARG A 577 -14.05 -13.94 3.59
C ARG A 577 -14.68 -15.30 3.27
N ARG A 578 -14.09 -16.11 2.39
CA ARG A 578 -14.54 -17.48 2.10
C ARG A 578 -14.53 -18.36 3.35
N VAL A 579 -13.42 -18.41 4.09
CA VAL A 579 -13.30 -19.23 5.30
C VAL A 579 -14.38 -18.84 6.32
N SER A 580 -14.55 -17.53 6.55
CA SER A 580 -15.53 -17.00 7.50
C SER A 580 -16.97 -17.29 7.09
N LEU A 581 -17.30 -17.14 5.81
CA LEU A 581 -18.63 -17.44 5.28
C LEU A 581 -18.93 -18.95 5.32
N THR A 582 -17.95 -19.82 5.10
CA THR A 582 -18.14 -21.26 5.23
C THR A 582 -18.38 -21.67 6.69
N VAL A 583 -17.63 -21.11 7.65
CA VAL A 583 -17.88 -21.35 9.09
C VAL A 583 -19.28 -20.86 9.48
N ALA A 584 -19.66 -19.65 9.02
CA ALA A 584 -21.00 -19.13 9.22
C ALA A 584 -22.08 -20.06 8.65
N GLN A 585 -21.88 -20.56 7.42
CA GLN A 585 -22.81 -21.49 6.79
C GLN A 585 -22.98 -22.79 7.60
N GLN A 586 -21.90 -23.36 8.14
CA GLN A 586 -21.97 -24.56 8.99
C GLN A 586 -22.84 -24.33 10.23
N LEU A 587 -22.81 -23.12 10.81
CA LEU A 587 -23.62 -22.75 11.96
C LEU A 587 -25.12 -22.58 11.63
N PHE A 588 -25.47 -22.29 10.36
CA PHE A 588 -26.84 -22.09 9.87
C PHE A 588 -27.36 -23.24 8.99
N ALA A 589 -26.75 -24.42 9.04
CA ALA A 589 -27.10 -25.57 8.20
C ALA A 589 -28.60 -25.94 8.26
N ASP A 590 -29.29 -25.64 9.37
CA ASP A 590 -30.70 -25.91 9.59
C ASP A 590 -31.66 -24.99 8.79
N LYS A 591 -31.18 -23.88 8.22
CA LYS A 591 -32.00 -22.87 7.51
C LYS A 591 -31.65 -22.80 6.02
N ALA A 592 -32.40 -23.54 5.20
CA ALA A 592 -32.17 -23.67 3.74
C ALA A 592 -32.06 -22.32 2.99
N CYS A 593 -32.92 -21.34 3.29
CA CYS A 593 -32.94 -20.05 2.59
C CYS A 593 -31.67 -19.21 2.82
N LEU A 594 -31.07 -19.29 4.02
CA LEU A 594 -29.81 -18.59 4.32
C LEU A 594 -28.62 -19.33 3.71
N SER A 595 -28.66 -20.66 3.69
CA SER A 595 -27.62 -21.48 3.03
C SER A 595 -27.43 -21.10 1.56
N ASP A 596 -28.51 -20.84 0.82
CA ASP A 596 -28.44 -20.39 -0.57
C ASP A 596 -27.77 -19.01 -0.72
N LEU A 597 -28.05 -18.07 0.19
CA LEU A 597 -27.41 -16.75 0.19
C LEU A 597 -25.91 -16.83 0.52
N PHE A 598 -25.52 -17.65 1.51
CA PHE A 598 -24.11 -17.93 1.80
C PHE A 598 -23.41 -18.59 0.60
N ASN A 599 -24.08 -19.55 -0.06
CA ASN A 599 -23.55 -20.22 -1.24
C ASN A 599 -23.29 -19.24 -2.38
N GLN A 600 -24.23 -18.32 -2.64
CA GLN A 600 -24.08 -17.27 -3.64
C GLN A 600 -22.93 -16.32 -3.30
N ALA A 601 -22.81 -15.90 -2.03
CA ALA A 601 -21.73 -15.03 -1.58
C ALA A 601 -20.35 -15.70 -1.72
N ILE A 602 -20.22 -16.98 -1.35
CA ILE A 602 -18.98 -17.77 -1.53
C ILE A 602 -18.66 -17.93 -3.01
N GLY A 603 -19.65 -18.26 -3.85
CA GLY A 603 -19.50 -18.36 -5.30
C GLY A 603 -19.03 -17.04 -5.94
N ASN A 604 -19.57 -15.90 -5.51
CA ASN A 604 -19.15 -14.58 -5.96
C ASN A 604 -17.70 -14.26 -5.56
N CYS A 605 -17.26 -14.66 -4.36
CA CYS A 605 -15.87 -14.51 -3.94
C CYS A 605 -14.92 -15.30 -4.85
N TRP A 606 -15.24 -16.56 -5.16
CA TRP A 606 -14.46 -17.38 -6.10
C TRP A 606 -14.41 -16.79 -7.50
N LEU A 607 -15.54 -16.29 -8.03
CA LEU A 607 -15.56 -15.60 -9.31
C LEU A 607 -14.62 -14.40 -9.34
N LYS A 608 -14.59 -13.63 -8.24
CA LYS A 608 -13.71 -12.47 -8.16
C LYS A 608 -12.24 -12.87 -8.12
N SER A 609 -11.88 -13.89 -7.36
CA SER A 609 -10.53 -14.48 -7.37
C SER A 609 -10.10 -14.95 -8.77
N ILE A 610 -11.00 -15.59 -9.52
CA ILE A 610 -10.73 -16.05 -10.89
C ILE A 610 -10.53 -14.85 -11.83
N GLU A 611 -11.39 -13.84 -11.76
CA GLU A 611 -11.29 -12.62 -12.58
C GLU A 611 -9.95 -11.91 -12.36
N ILE A 612 -9.53 -11.78 -11.09
CA ILE A 612 -8.29 -11.12 -10.69
C ILE A 612 -7.08 -11.91 -11.18
N ALA A 613 -7.05 -13.22 -10.94
CA ALA A 613 -5.95 -14.07 -11.41
C ALA A 613 -5.82 -14.06 -12.94
N ARG A 614 -6.96 -14.03 -13.67
CA ARG A 614 -6.98 -13.91 -15.12
C ARG A 614 -6.42 -12.57 -15.60
N LYS A 615 -6.86 -11.46 -15.02
CA LYS A 615 -6.36 -10.11 -15.36
C LYS A 615 -4.87 -9.94 -15.05
N ALA A 616 -4.37 -10.63 -14.03
CA ALA A 616 -2.95 -10.68 -13.69
C ALA A 616 -2.13 -11.65 -14.56
N SER A 617 -2.73 -12.28 -15.59
CA SER A 617 -2.11 -13.30 -16.46
C SER A 617 -1.65 -14.60 -15.75
N ASN A 618 -2.07 -14.81 -14.49
CA ASN A 618 -1.77 -16.01 -13.71
C ASN A 618 -2.78 -17.13 -14.03
N PHE A 619 -2.68 -17.71 -15.24
CA PHE A 619 -3.68 -18.66 -15.74
C PHE A 619 -3.76 -19.97 -14.96
N GLN A 620 -2.66 -20.42 -14.33
CA GLN A 620 -2.65 -21.63 -13.53
C GLN A 620 -3.43 -21.44 -12.22
N GLN A 621 -3.21 -20.32 -11.53
CA GLN A 621 -3.98 -19.95 -10.33
C GLN A 621 -5.46 -19.81 -10.66
N ALA A 622 -5.80 -19.14 -11.76
CA ALA A 622 -7.19 -19.00 -12.19
C ALA A 622 -7.84 -20.37 -12.50
N TYR A 623 -7.12 -21.30 -13.13
CA TYR A 623 -7.60 -22.66 -13.36
C TYR A 623 -7.76 -23.46 -12.06
N SER A 624 -6.81 -23.36 -11.14
CA SER A 624 -6.88 -23.98 -9.80
C SER A 624 -8.12 -23.47 -9.04
N ASN A 625 -8.36 -22.16 -9.06
CA ASN A 625 -9.51 -21.54 -8.43
C ASN A 625 -10.84 -22.02 -9.05
N ILE A 626 -10.88 -22.25 -10.37
CA ILE A 626 -12.07 -22.84 -11.04
C ILE A 626 -12.33 -24.26 -10.53
N LEU A 627 -11.28 -25.07 -10.33
CA LEU A 627 -11.42 -26.44 -9.82
C LEU A 627 -11.85 -26.47 -8.35
N ALA A 628 -11.43 -25.48 -7.56
CA ALA A 628 -11.80 -25.34 -6.16
C ALA A 628 -13.28 -24.96 -5.96
N VAL A 629 -13.98 -24.49 -7.00
CA VAL A 629 -15.43 -24.24 -6.94
C VAL A 629 -16.18 -25.58 -6.88
N ASP A 630 -16.56 -25.99 -5.67
CA ASP A 630 -17.40 -27.17 -5.43
C ASP A 630 -18.75 -27.04 -6.18
N GLU A 631 -19.34 -28.18 -6.55
CA GLU A 631 -20.62 -28.24 -7.28
C GLU A 631 -21.74 -27.49 -6.54
N LYS A 632 -21.67 -27.48 -5.21
CA LYS A 632 -22.64 -26.83 -4.31
C LYS A 632 -22.66 -25.30 -4.43
N PHE A 633 -21.56 -24.68 -4.84
CA PHE A 633 -21.40 -23.21 -4.87
C PHE A 633 -21.41 -22.65 -6.30
N ARG A 634 -21.69 -23.47 -7.33
CA ARG A 634 -21.50 -23.11 -8.74
C ARG A 634 -22.31 -21.87 -9.13
N PRO A 635 -21.66 -20.70 -9.27
CA PRO A 635 -22.37 -19.53 -9.72
C PRO A 635 -22.57 -19.63 -11.22
N LYS A 636 -23.73 -19.18 -11.70
CA LYS A 636 -24.08 -19.23 -13.13
C LYS A 636 -23.05 -18.52 -14.01
N LYS A 637 -22.33 -17.52 -13.50
CA LYS A 637 -21.30 -16.79 -14.25
C LYS A 637 -19.97 -17.57 -14.42
N LEU A 638 -19.78 -18.73 -13.76
CA LEU A 638 -18.52 -19.48 -13.82
C LEU A 638 -18.14 -19.94 -15.22
N PHE A 639 -19.11 -20.37 -16.03
CA PHE A 639 -18.81 -20.82 -17.40
C PHE A 639 -18.28 -19.67 -18.28
N ILE A 640 -18.71 -18.42 -18.01
CA ILE A 640 -18.22 -17.23 -18.70
C ILE A 640 -16.74 -16.99 -18.38
N GLU A 641 -16.37 -17.03 -17.10
CA GLU A 641 -14.97 -16.85 -16.71
C GLU A 641 -14.07 -18.00 -17.16
N LYS A 642 -14.59 -19.25 -17.15
CA LYS A 642 -13.88 -20.40 -17.72
C LYS A 642 -13.59 -20.21 -19.21
N ALA A 643 -14.56 -19.71 -19.97
CA ALA A 643 -14.37 -19.42 -21.39
C ALA A 643 -13.38 -18.26 -21.62
N ARG A 644 -13.44 -17.19 -20.82
CA ARG A 644 -12.46 -16.09 -20.85
C ARG A 644 -11.04 -16.58 -20.58
N LEU A 645 -10.87 -17.46 -19.59
CA LEU A 645 -9.57 -18.05 -19.29
C LEU A 645 -9.02 -18.88 -20.46
N LEU A 646 -9.86 -19.70 -21.10
CA LEU A 646 -9.45 -20.49 -22.26
C LEU A 646 -9.10 -19.60 -23.46
N TRP A 647 -9.84 -18.49 -23.64
CA TRP A 647 -9.55 -17.49 -24.66
C TRP A 647 -8.18 -16.84 -24.46
N ASP A 648 -7.90 -16.38 -23.24
CA ASP A 648 -6.62 -15.74 -22.91
C ASP A 648 -5.43 -16.74 -22.99
N LYS A 649 -5.69 -18.05 -22.81
CA LYS A 649 -4.72 -19.13 -23.06
C LYS A 649 -4.50 -19.48 -24.55
N MET A 650 -5.19 -18.81 -25.47
CA MET A 650 -5.20 -19.10 -26.91
C MET A 650 -5.89 -20.43 -27.32
N GLU A 651 -6.72 -21.03 -26.45
CA GLU A 651 -7.54 -22.21 -26.76
C GLU A 651 -8.95 -21.81 -27.26
N GLN A 652 -9.00 -21.09 -28.38
CA GLN A 652 -10.18 -20.36 -28.85
C GLN A 652 -11.40 -21.26 -29.16
N VAL A 653 -11.20 -22.41 -29.82
CA VAL A 653 -12.31 -23.34 -30.14
C VAL A 653 -12.93 -23.93 -28.87
N ARG A 654 -12.11 -24.31 -27.90
CA ARG A 654 -12.58 -24.86 -26.60
C ARG A 654 -13.31 -23.81 -25.77
N ALA A 655 -12.90 -22.54 -25.87
CA ALA A 655 -13.61 -21.43 -25.24
C ALA A 655 -15.04 -21.29 -25.79
N LEU A 656 -15.20 -21.32 -27.12
CA LEU A 656 -16.50 -21.28 -27.78
C LEU A 656 -17.38 -22.47 -27.41
N ASP A 657 -16.84 -23.69 -27.45
CA ASP A 657 -17.56 -24.90 -27.06
C ASP A 657 -18.01 -24.86 -25.60
N THR A 658 -17.21 -24.26 -24.72
CA THR A 658 -17.56 -24.09 -23.30
C THR A 658 -18.70 -23.07 -23.13
N LEU A 659 -18.71 -22.00 -23.92
CA LEU A 659 -19.78 -21.00 -23.92
C LEU A 659 -21.10 -21.55 -24.46
N THR A 660 -21.07 -22.27 -25.58
CA THR A 660 -22.27 -22.85 -26.19
C THR A 660 -22.89 -23.89 -25.25
N LYS A 661 -22.08 -24.82 -24.72
CA LYS A 661 -22.52 -25.80 -23.72
C LYS A 661 -23.06 -25.12 -22.45
N GLY A 662 -22.38 -24.07 -21.96
CA GLY A 662 -22.84 -23.32 -20.79
C GLY A 662 -24.18 -22.62 -21.01
N LEU A 663 -24.39 -22.05 -22.21
CA LEU A 663 -25.66 -21.45 -22.61
C LEU A 663 -26.77 -22.49 -22.72
N ASP A 664 -26.51 -23.64 -23.35
CA ASP A 664 -27.50 -24.71 -23.52
C ASP A 664 -27.90 -25.34 -22.17
N MET A 665 -26.94 -25.46 -21.23
CA MET A 665 -27.20 -26.02 -19.89
C MET A 665 -27.99 -25.07 -18.97
N HIS A 666 -27.68 -23.77 -18.99
CA HIS A 666 -28.28 -22.82 -18.05
C HIS A 666 -29.48 -22.04 -18.62
N PHE A 667 -29.57 -21.90 -19.95
CA PHE A 667 -30.57 -21.08 -20.62
C PHE A 667 -31.13 -21.77 -21.89
N PRO A 668 -31.85 -22.90 -21.74
CA PRO A 668 -32.40 -23.63 -22.90
C PRO A 668 -33.54 -22.86 -23.60
N ASP A 669 -34.37 -22.09 -22.87
CA ASP A 669 -35.52 -21.35 -23.42
C ASP A 669 -35.42 -19.83 -23.25
N MET A 670 -35.38 -19.12 -24.39
CA MET A 670 -35.17 -17.65 -24.48
C MET A 670 -36.32 -16.80 -23.91
N GLU A 671 -37.56 -17.28 -23.95
CA GLU A 671 -38.72 -16.52 -23.44
C GLU A 671 -38.72 -16.47 -21.91
N GLN A 672 -38.24 -17.53 -21.25
CA GLN A 672 -38.13 -17.58 -19.79
C GLN A 672 -37.06 -16.63 -19.26
N VAL A 673 -35.98 -16.39 -20.02
CA VAL A 673 -34.92 -15.43 -19.64
C VAL A 673 -35.42 -14.00 -19.67
N LYS A 674 -36.29 -13.63 -20.61
CA LYS A 674 -36.92 -12.29 -20.65
C LYS A 674 -37.86 -12.03 -19.47
N THR A 675 -38.33 -13.07 -18.80
CA THR A 675 -39.13 -12.99 -17.56
C THR A 675 -38.33 -13.25 -16.29
N ALA A 676 -37.11 -13.81 -16.40
CA ALA A 676 -36.24 -14.17 -15.27
C ALA A 676 -35.69 -12.94 -14.52
N CYS A 677 -34.99 -13.21 -13.41
CA CYS A 677 -34.30 -12.20 -12.59
C CYS A 677 -33.34 -11.34 -13.43
N MET A 678 -33.13 -10.08 -13.02
CA MET A 678 -32.20 -9.16 -13.69
C MET A 678 -30.81 -9.79 -13.84
N GLU A 679 -30.26 -10.42 -12.80
CA GLU A 679 -28.91 -11.00 -12.86
C GLU A 679 -28.75 -12.13 -13.90
N ASP A 680 -29.79 -12.93 -14.09
CA ASP A 680 -29.82 -13.99 -15.10
C ASP A 680 -29.87 -13.41 -16.51
N ARG A 681 -30.63 -12.33 -16.72
CA ARG A 681 -30.63 -11.58 -17.99
C ARG A 681 -29.25 -11.00 -18.29
N ARG A 682 -28.58 -10.45 -17.28
CA ARG A 682 -27.23 -9.88 -17.42
C ARG A 682 -26.24 -10.96 -17.84
N THR A 683 -26.26 -12.10 -17.17
CA THR A 683 -25.33 -13.21 -17.41
C THR A 683 -25.55 -13.83 -18.78
N CYS A 684 -26.80 -14.03 -19.19
CA CYS A 684 -27.14 -14.54 -20.52
C CYS A 684 -26.74 -13.55 -21.64
N ALA A 685 -27.04 -12.25 -21.47
CA ALA A 685 -26.62 -11.22 -22.43
C ALA A 685 -25.09 -11.11 -22.54
N GLU A 686 -24.38 -11.19 -21.41
CA GLU A 686 -22.91 -11.18 -21.36
C GLU A 686 -22.31 -12.39 -22.08
N ALA A 687 -22.85 -13.59 -21.86
CA ALA A 687 -22.41 -14.80 -22.54
C ALA A 687 -22.66 -14.74 -24.06
N LYS A 688 -23.85 -14.31 -24.50
CA LYS A 688 -24.17 -14.19 -25.94
C LYS A 688 -23.33 -13.12 -26.64
N LEU A 689 -23.05 -12.01 -25.96
CA LEU A 689 -22.14 -10.99 -26.47
C LEU A 689 -20.73 -11.55 -26.66
N LEU A 690 -20.22 -12.32 -25.69
CA LEU A 690 -18.90 -12.93 -25.78
C LEU A 690 -18.81 -13.95 -26.92
N VAL A 691 -19.85 -14.77 -27.12
CA VAL A 691 -19.92 -15.68 -28.27
C VAL A 691 -19.83 -14.89 -29.57
N ALA A 692 -20.53 -13.76 -29.67
CA ALA A 692 -20.51 -12.93 -30.87
C ALA A 692 -19.13 -12.30 -31.13
N THR A 693 -18.47 -11.78 -30.08
CA THR A 693 -17.11 -11.20 -30.19
C THR A 693 -16.07 -12.25 -30.52
N TYR A 694 -16.14 -13.44 -29.93
CA TYR A 694 -15.20 -14.51 -30.22
C TYR A 694 -15.39 -15.08 -31.62
N ASN A 695 -16.64 -15.21 -32.10
CA ASN A 695 -16.91 -15.61 -33.48
C ASN A 695 -16.43 -14.57 -34.50
N ASP A 696 -16.52 -13.29 -34.15
CA ASP A 696 -16.03 -12.19 -34.97
C ASP A 696 -14.50 -12.19 -35.07
N GLU A 697 -13.78 -12.36 -33.95
CA GLU A 697 -12.32 -12.47 -33.95
C GLU A 697 -11.81 -13.73 -34.70
N MET A 698 -12.58 -14.82 -34.69
CA MET A 698 -12.22 -16.06 -35.38
C MET A 698 -12.63 -16.08 -36.86
N VAL A 699 -13.57 -15.24 -37.29
CA VAL A 699 -14.19 -15.27 -38.63
C VAL A 699 -14.67 -16.69 -39.03
N ASN A 700 -15.12 -17.48 -38.04
CA ASN A 700 -15.51 -18.88 -38.26
C ASN A 700 -16.97 -19.06 -38.68
N VAL A 701 -17.78 -18.00 -38.60
CA VAL A 701 -19.24 -18.06 -38.70
C VAL A 701 -19.77 -17.04 -39.71
N ASP A 702 -20.85 -17.40 -40.42
CA ASP A 702 -21.54 -16.51 -41.35
C ASP A 702 -21.94 -15.17 -40.71
N MET A 703 -21.73 -14.08 -41.46
CA MET A 703 -21.98 -12.70 -41.00
C MET A 703 -23.39 -12.50 -40.44
N ASP A 704 -24.40 -13.12 -41.06
CA ASP A 704 -25.80 -13.04 -40.64
C ASP A 704 -26.07 -13.80 -39.33
N LEU A 705 -25.39 -14.92 -39.10
CA LEU A 705 -25.53 -15.67 -37.84
C LEU A 705 -24.87 -14.91 -36.70
N ASN A 706 -23.73 -14.27 -36.95
CA ASN A 706 -23.06 -13.45 -35.95
C ASN A 706 -23.84 -12.17 -35.61
N LEU A 707 -24.41 -11.50 -36.62
CA LEU A 707 -25.28 -10.35 -36.43
C LEU A 707 -26.53 -10.71 -35.61
N LYS A 708 -27.11 -11.90 -35.83
CA LYS A 708 -28.21 -12.42 -34.99
C LYS A 708 -27.76 -12.56 -33.53
N ASN A 709 -26.57 -13.10 -33.25
CA ASN A 709 -26.05 -13.22 -31.88
C ASN A 709 -25.89 -11.86 -31.18
N TYR A 710 -25.37 -10.85 -31.88
CA TYR A 710 -25.30 -9.48 -31.36
C TYR A 710 -26.69 -8.90 -31.09
N ARG A 711 -27.63 -9.03 -32.04
CA ARG A 711 -29.01 -8.57 -31.88
C ARG A 711 -29.69 -9.28 -30.71
N TYR A 712 -29.44 -10.57 -30.50
CA TYR A 712 -29.96 -11.32 -29.36
C TYR A 712 -29.42 -10.79 -28.03
N ALA A 713 -28.13 -10.48 -27.93
CA ALA A 713 -27.56 -9.90 -26.72
C ALA A 713 -28.24 -8.56 -26.35
N VAL A 714 -28.50 -7.70 -27.34
CA VAL A 714 -29.22 -6.43 -27.13
C VAL A 714 -30.68 -6.69 -26.73
N LEU A 715 -31.39 -7.59 -27.41
CA LEU A 715 -32.80 -7.90 -27.09
C LEU A 715 -33.01 -8.44 -25.67
N ILE A 716 -32.04 -9.19 -25.14
CA ILE A 716 -32.10 -9.73 -23.77
C ILE A 716 -31.90 -8.60 -22.76
N TRP A 717 -31.02 -7.63 -23.05
CA TRP A 717 -30.77 -6.48 -22.19
C TRP A 717 -30.64 -5.19 -23.00
N ASN A 718 -31.75 -4.47 -23.15
CA ASN A 718 -31.80 -3.20 -23.90
C ASN A 718 -31.13 -2.01 -23.18
N ARG A 719 -30.84 -2.10 -21.87
CA ARG A 719 -30.26 -1.01 -21.05
C ARG A 719 -28.74 -1.10 -20.87
N TRP A 720 -28.04 -1.98 -21.58
CA TRP A 720 -26.62 -2.26 -21.34
C TRP A 720 -25.80 -1.61 -22.42
N GLU A 721 -25.12 -0.51 -22.06
CA GLU A 721 -24.27 0.29 -22.94
C GLU A 721 -23.33 -0.58 -23.77
N LYS A 722 -22.59 -1.48 -23.10
CA LYS A 722 -21.61 -2.37 -23.75
C LYS A 722 -22.22 -3.18 -24.89
N SER A 723 -23.39 -3.80 -24.71
CA SER A 723 -23.99 -4.61 -25.78
C SER A 723 -24.36 -3.81 -27.02
N ILE A 724 -24.80 -2.57 -26.82
CA ILE A 724 -25.22 -1.67 -27.89
C ILE A 724 -23.98 -1.13 -28.63
N VAL A 725 -22.92 -0.75 -27.89
CA VAL A 725 -21.67 -0.25 -28.46
C VAL A 725 -20.98 -1.31 -29.31
N TYR A 726 -20.85 -2.54 -28.81
CA TYR A 726 -20.20 -3.61 -29.57
C TYR A 726 -20.99 -4.00 -30.82
N LEU A 727 -22.32 -3.97 -30.75
CA LEU A 727 -23.17 -4.15 -31.94
C LEU A 727 -22.95 -3.03 -32.95
N ALA A 728 -22.93 -1.77 -32.50
CA ALA A 728 -22.69 -0.61 -33.37
C ALA A 728 -21.30 -0.66 -34.01
N GLN A 729 -20.25 -1.06 -33.26
CA GLN A 729 -18.90 -1.23 -33.79
C GLN A 729 -18.80 -2.37 -34.80
N TYR A 730 -19.51 -3.48 -34.59
CA TYR A 730 -19.57 -4.57 -35.55
C TYR A 730 -20.30 -4.14 -36.83
N GLN A 731 -21.44 -3.46 -36.71
CA GLN A 731 -22.16 -2.90 -37.86
C GLN A 731 -21.31 -1.86 -38.60
N ASP A 732 -20.59 -0.99 -37.91
CA ASP A 732 -19.67 -0.02 -38.52
C ASP A 732 -18.51 -0.72 -39.26
N ARG A 733 -17.90 -1.77 -38.70
CA ARG A 733 -16.89 -2.57 -39.42
C ARG A 733 -17.47 -3.24 -40.66
N LEU A 734 -18.67 -3.79 -40.58
CA LEU A 734 -19.38 -4.33 -41.75
C LEU A 734 -19.64 -3.23 -42.79
N LEU A 735 -20.08 -2.04 -42.38
CA LEU A 735 -20.29 -0.89 -43.26
C LEU A 735 -19.01 -0.49 -44.00
N ASN A 736 -17.83 -0.56 -43.35
CA ASN A 736 -16.55 -0.21 -43.96
C ASN A 736 -15.95 -1.34 -44.82
N ALA A 737 -16.22 -2.61 -44.50
CA ALA A 737 -15.73 -3.77 -45.27
C ALA A 737 -16.53 -4.02 -46.56
N MET A 738 -17.76 -3.55 -46.59
CA MET A 738 -18.67 -3.61 -47.71
C MET A 738 -18.27 -2.59 -48.81
N GLU A 739 -17.85 -3.09 -49.99
CA GLU A 739 -17.44 -2.23 -51.12
C GLU A 739 -18.61 -1.48 -51.78
N GLN A 740 -18.33 -0.27 -52.30
CA GLN A 740 -19.27 0.75 -52.80
C GLN A 740 -20.26 0.33 -53.93
N ASN A 741 -20.31 -0.92 -54.36
CA ASN A 741 -21.00 -1.35 -55.58
C ASN A 741 -22.21 -2.29 -55.41
N GLU A 742 -22.52 -2.80 -54.20
CA GLU A 742 -23.71 -3.66 -53.97
C GLU A 742 -24.81 -3.01 -53.10
N PHE A 743 -24.98 -1.69 -53.17
CA PHE A 743 -25.68 -0.96 -52.12
C PHE A 743 -26.75 0.01 -52.54
N TYR A 744 -28.01 -0.35 -52.24
CA TYR A 744 -29.09 0.62 -52.33
C TYR A 744 -30.05 0.61 -51.11
N THR A 745 -30.41 -0.53 -50.50
CA THR A 745 -31.34 -0.54 -49.35
C THR A 745 -30.69 -0.93 -48.02
N ASN A 746 -29.96 -2.05 -47.98
CA ASN A 746 -29.45 -2.60 -46.73
C ASN A 746 -28.37 -1.70 -46.09
N HIS A 747 -27.52 -1.03 -46.87
CA HIS A 747 -26.52 -0.11 -46.32
C HIS A 747 -27.14 1.08 -45.58
N LEU A 748 -28.18 1.68 -46.16
CA LEU A 748 -28.82 2.85 -45.57
C LEU A 748 -29.55 2.47 -44.28
N GLU A 749 -30.12 1.27 -44.23
CA GLU A 749 -30.71 0.72 -43.02
C GLU A 749 -29.65 0.41 -41.95
N PHE A 750 -28.52 -0.21 -42.32
CA PHE A 750 -27.41 -0.47 -41.40
C PHE A 750 -26.77 0.81 -40.88
N PHE A 751 -26.62 1.84 -41.73
CA PHE A 751 -26.12 3.15 -41.34
C PHE A 751 -27.04 3.82 -40.33
N SER A 752 -28.35 3.90 -40.63
CA SER A 752 -29.35 4.47 -39.73
C SER A 752 -29.40 3.73 -38.38
N GLN A 753 -29.35 2.39 -38.43
CA GLN A 753 -29.27 1.55 -37.23
C GLN A 753 -28.01 1.85 -36.42
N THR A 754 -26.84 1.96 -37.06
CA THR A 754 -25.55 2.19 -36.39
C THR A 754 -25.52 3.52 -35.66
N VAL A 755 -25.96 4.62 -36.31
CA VAL A 755 -26.03 5.95 -35.67
C VAL A 755 -27.03 5.94 -34.51
N MET A 756 -28.20 5.31 -34.69
CA MET A 756 -29.19 5.16 -33.63
C MET A 756 -28.65 4.34 -32.45
N TYR A 757 -27.86 3.28 -32.69
CA TYR A 757 -27.26 2.48 -31.62
C TYR A 757 -26.17 3.24 -30.87
N PHE A 758 -25.29 4.01 -31.55
CA PHE A 758 -24.35 4.90 -30.85
C PHE A 758 -25.06 6.02 -30.07
N GLY A 759 -26.19 6.55 -30.57
CA GLY A 759 -27.02 7.49 -29.82
C GLY A 759 -27.68 6.86 -28.60
N LYS A 760 -28.19 5.63 -28.74
CA LYS A 760 -28.78 4.86 -27.64
C LYS A 760 -27.75 4.49 -26.59
N SER A 761 -26.52 4.11 -26.96
CA SER A 761 -25.48 3.79 -25.97
C SER A 761 -25.18 5.00 -25.08
N LEU A 762 -25.06 6.20 -25.65
CA LEU A 762 -24.86 7.46 -24.94
C LEU A 762 -26.00 7.80 -23.96
N SER A 763 -27.21 7.31 -24.21
CA SER A 763 -28.35 7.51 -23.29
C SER A 763 -28.32 6.59 -22.06
N TYR A 764 -27.60 5.45 -22.14
CA TYR A 764 -27.60 4.43 -21.10
C TYR A 764 -26.34 4.41 -20.24
N GLY A 765 -25.23 5.01 -20.68
CA GLY A 765 -24.02 5.05 -19.87
C GLY A 765 -22.94 6.01 -20.36
N THR A 766 -21.82 6.02 -19.63
CA THR A 766 -20.73 7.00 -19.82
C THR A 766 -19.36 6.37 -20.05
N GLU A 767 -19.26 5.03 -20.03
CA GLU A 767 -17.98 4.32 -20.13
C GLU A 767 -17.37 4.46 -21.54
N TYR A 768 -18.21 4.47 -22.58
CA TYR A 768 -17.79 4.47 -23.98
C TYR A 768 -18.01 5.83 -24.67
N ILE A 769 -18.11 6.93 -23.94
CA ILE A 769 -18.33 8.28 -24.52
C ILE A 769 -17.27 8.61 -25.57
N TYR A 770 -15.99 8.42 -25.22
CA TYR A 770 -14.86 8.76 -26.09
C TYR A 770 -14.82 7.93 -27.39
N GLN A 771 -15.49 6.77 -27.41
CA GLN A 771 -15.57 5.92 -28.60
C GLN A 771 -16.85 6.19 -29.39
N SER A 772 -17.99 6.26 -28.70
CA SER A 772 -19.32 6.34 -29.33
C SER A 772 -19.61 7.73 -29.90
N MET A 773 -19.32 8.80 -29.15
CA MET A 773 -19.68 10.17 -29.55
C MET A 773 -18.89 10.64 -30.79
N PRO A 774 -17.54 10.57 -30.82
CA PRO A 774 -16.80 11.05 -31.99
C PRO A 774 -17.14 10.26 -33.25
N ARG A 775 -17.28 8.92 -33.14
CA ARG A 775 -17.58 8.07 -34.29
C ARG A 775 -18.99 8.31 -34.83
N MET A 776 -19.99 8.49 -33.96
CA MET A 776 -21.35 8.85 -34.35
C MET A 776 -21.38 10.16 -35.15
N ILE A 777 -20.68 11.19 -34.66
CA ILE A 777 -20.58 12.48 -35.34
C ILE A 777 -19.87 12.34 -36.68
N SER A 778 -18.74 11.62 -36.74
CA SER A 778 -18.03 11.38 -37.99
C SER A 778 -18.90 10.67 -39.03
N LEU A 779 -19.58 9.59 -38.65
CA LEU A 779 -20.49 8.86 -39.55
C LEU A 779 -21.61 9.75 -40.07
N TRP A 780 -22.21 10.57 -39.19
CA TRP A 780 -23.27 11.50 -39.57
C TRP A 780 -22.76 12.60 -40.52
N LEU A 781 -21.60 13.19 -40.25
CA LEU A 781 -20.99 14.21 -41.11
C LEU A 781 -20.54 13.64 -42.47
N ASP A 782 -19.96 12.44 -42.48
CA ASP A 782 -19.52 11.77 -43.71
C ASP A 782 -20.72 11.46 -44.62
N PHE A 783 -21.83 10.98 -44.05
CA PHE A 783 -23.07 10.76 -44.78
C PHE A 783 -23.66 12.06 -45.34
N GLY A 784 -23.69 13.12 -44.53
CA GLY A 784 -24.12 14.45 -44.98
C GLY A 784 -23.25 15.00 -46.12
N ALA A 785 -21.93 14.79 -46.05
CA ALA A 785 -20.99 15.19 -47.10
C ALA A 785 -21.18 14.38 -48.40
N GLN A 786 -21.44 13.07 -48.30
CA GLN A 786 -21.78 12.23 -49.46
C GLN A 786 -23.09 12.67 -50.11
N LEU A 787 -24.12 12.95 -49.32
CA LEU A 787 -25.42 13.44 -49.81
C LEU A 787 -25.27 14.80 -50.51
N SER A 788 -24.45 15.71 -49.96
CA SER A 788 -24.13 17.00 -50.60
C SER A 788 -23.38 16.83 -51.92
N LYS A 789 -22.45 15.87 -52.01
CA LYS A 789 -21.72 15.55 -53.26
C LYS A 789 -22.65 14.96 -54.31
N ASP A 790 -23.48 14.00 -53.94
CA ASP A 790 -24.46 13.36 -54.84
C ASP A 790 -25.52 14.34 -55.34
N ALA A 791 -25.96 15.28 -54.49
CA ALA A 791 -26.86 16.37 -54.89
C ALA A 791 -26.22 17.34 -55.89
N LYS A 792 -24.88 17.49 -55.88
CA LYS A 792 -24.13 18.37 -56.79
C LYS A 792 -23.75 17.68 -58.12
N THR A 793 -23.64 16.36 -58.17
CA THR A 793 -23.23 15.58 -59.36
C THR A 793 -24.40 15.16 -60.26
N GLY A 794 -25.58 15.79 -60.13
CA GLY A 794 -26.90 15.39 -60.63
C GLY A 794 -27.09 15.04 -62.12
N GLY A 795 -26.37 14.05 -62.64
CA GLY A 795 -26.51 13.58 -64.03
C GLY A 795 -26.33 12.08 -64.27
N GLN A 796 -25.92 11.26 -63.29
CA GLN A 796 -25.62 9.83 -63.53
C GLN A 796 -26.17 8.81 -62.51
N ARG A 797 -26.91 9.22 -61.46
CA ARG A 797 -27.59 8.27 -60.53
C ARG A 797 -29.08 8.60 -60.39
N PRO A 798 -29.99 7.60 -60.40
CA PRO A 798 -31.44 7.80 -60.48
C PRO A 798 -32.00 8.55 -59.26
N GLY A 799 -32.93 9.48 -59.47
CA GLY A 799 -33.52 10.35 -58.44
C GLY A 799 -34.20 9.64 -57.25
N LEU A 800 -34.48 8.33 -57.36
CA LEU A 800 -34.89 7.49 -56.23
C LEU A 800 -33.82 7.45 -55.11
N PHE A 801 -32.54 7.48 -55.50
CA PHE A 801 -31.40 7.35 -54.59
C PHE A 801 -31.24 8.54 -53.64
N ILE A 802 -31.53 9.75 -54.12
CA ILE A 802 -31.46 10.96 -53.30
C ILE A 802 -32.64 10.97 -52.32
N ALA A 803 -33.84 10.53 -52.75
CA ALA A 803 -35.01 10.45 -51.90
C ALA A 803 -34.83 9.47 -50.72
N GLU A 804 -34.33 8.26 -50.98
CA GLU A 804 -34.06 7.25 -49.94
C GLU A 804 -32.96 7.70 -48.96
N ARG A 805 -31.92 8.40 -49.43
CA ARG A 805 -30.88 8.99 -48.57
C ARG A 805 -31.40 10.16 -47.74
N THR A 806 -32.31 10.97 -48.27
CA THR A 806 -32.97 12.04 -47.49
C THR A 806 -33.98 11.48 -46.47
N GLU A 807 -34.67 10.39 -46.78
CA GLU A 807 -35.60 9.74 -45.86
C GLU A 807 -34.85 9.06 -44.70
N THR A 808 -33.70 8.45 -44.99
CA THR A 808 -32.83 7.86 -43.96
C THR A 808 -32.16 8.93 -43.09
N LEU A 809 -31.79 10.09 -43.64
CA LEU A 809 -31.35 11.24 -42.85
C LEU A 809 -32.46 11.85 -41.98
N ALA A 810 -33.73 11.72 -42.38
CA ALA A 810 -34.88 12.16 -41.58
C ALA A 810 -35.24 11.17 -40.46
N LYS A 811 -34.83 9.90 -40.57
CA LYS A 811 -35.04 8.84 -39.57
C LYS A 811 -33.98 8.83 -38.47
N VAL A 812 -32.77 9.30 -38.79
CA VAL A 812 -31.62 9.46 -37.87
C VAL A 812 -31.74 10.80 -37.17
#